data_AF-A0A926X2Z7-F1
#
_entry.id   AF-A0A926X2Z7-F1
#
_cell.length_a   1.000
_cell.length_b   1.000
_cell.length_c   1.000
_cell.angle_alpha   90.00
_cell.angle_beta   90.00
_cell.angle_gamma   90.00
#
_symmetry.space_group_name_H-M   'P 1'
#
loop_
_entity.id
_entity.type
_entity.pdbx_description
1 polymer ?
#
loop_
_entity_poly.entity_id
_entity_poly.type
_entity_poly.pdbx_seq_one_letter_code
_entity_poly.pdbx_strand_id
1 'polypeptide(L)'
;MRDIRQILFVELLGGIGDLLMALPAIHAVGRSHPQAQMTVLTFAPGGELLQHDPLVHRVVIAPRGQARFTLDGLLMNDQFDLIVSDTNYDGIADAIHDYKVRSPRNPVVVTNLWRSPPPDQRVTDRFLTLLLSDGLIQLDAVTWNQPHLYLTPSERTIARQSLGAAYRPLVVLCPDAGMAIKRWSSQHFITVGKALQQQYGATIVVPVGSDVDQATAIARGIGGTAQIWQSGSLRSFAAMLAEADLAIAADTGPARIAAALQVPTITLFGPSWHGRYGQPEPHVNLQGFPECPERNIANFTEQACWYSGQCPYEWKTCLEDISPMSVLETAVRLLNQRDIQQSSNTVNIIHLKAQQTGLAEPWRSLRNLLVMRLDNIGDVMMTSPVLRSLKENLPDARLTLMASPGGALTEPLLPWVDEVLPWRVLWQDLGRLDFNPDREWELIETLSQRQFDAAIILTSFSQSPHPAGLICALAGIPLRLGESKEQDLGTLTHAISPAPDDLHQVERNLRLIESVGFKVSDRGLALHIPVVSPLRGTESLPYLVLNPWTSCQSRNYFSDRFAQAARQLSEITGWSVVVTGVEKDRERATDLLVTLGARAIDLIGKTSLSELVALIAEAKLVLTNNTSTMHIADATGTPSVILFAGTELERQWKPRYSPTRLLRRPTVCNPCYAFHCPHELECLNITPEAVVAAALELLKE
;
A
#
# COMPACT_ATOMS: atom_id res chain seq x y z
N MET A 1 -10.62 27.27 -13.82
CA MET A 1 -9.96 26.43 -14.84
C MET A 1 -10.50 26.80 -16.20
N ARG A 2 -9.67 26.78 -17.24
CA ARG A 2 -10.08 27.06 -18.64
C ARG A 2 -11.08 25.98 -19.07
N ASP A 3 -12.14 26.33 -19.81
CA ASP A 3 -13.10 25.34 -20.33
C ASP A 3 -12.45 24.55 -21.47
N ILE A 4 -12.08 23.29 -21.22
CA ILE A 4 -11.44 22.39 -22.19
C ILE A 4 -12.53 21.47 -22.77
N ARG A 5 -12.72 21.52 -24.09
CA ARG A 5 -13.76 20.75 -24.81
C ARG A 5 -13.20 19.77 -25.84
N GLN A 6 -12.00 20.02 -26.34
CA GLN A 6 -11.33 19.20 -27.36
C GLN A 6 -9.88 18.93 -26.94
N ILE A 7 -9.55 17.66 -26.78
CA ILE A 7 -8.24 17.19 -26.31
C ILE A 7 -7.60 16.34 -27.40
N LEU A 8 -6.34 16.61 -27.71
CA LEU A 8 -5.49 15.72 -28.49
C LEU A 8 -4.39 15.15 -27.59
N PHE A 9 -4.37 13.83 -27.44
CA PHE A 9 -3.24 13.12 -26.83
C PHE A 9 -2.42 12.47 -27.94
N VAL A 10 -1.12 12.75 -27.99
CA VAL A 10 -0.19 12.27 -29.01
C VAL A 10 0.77 11.29 -28.33
N GLU A 11 0.63 10.01 -28.65
CA GLU A 11 1.52 8.94 -28.21
C GLU A 11 2.10 8.29 -29.46
N LEU A 12 3.37 8.56 -29.76
CA LEU A 12 4.00 8.11 -31.00
C LEU A 12 5.36 7.46 -30.71
N LEU A 13 5.61 6.86 -29.55
CA LEU A 13 6.89 6.20 -29.29
C LEU A 13 7.02 4.84 -29.99
N GLY A 14 5.91 4.30 -30.51
CA GLY A 14 5.91 3.25 -31.54
C GLY A 14 5.76 1.81 -31.03
N GLY A 15 5.88 1.58 -29.72
CA GLY A 15 5.63 0.29 -29.08
C GLY A 15 4.24 0.21 -28.44
N ILE A 16 3.63 -0.99 -28.47
CA ILE A 16 2.39 -1.27 -27.70
C ILE A 16 2.61 -0.96 -26.22
N GLY A 17 3.82 -1.21 -25.71
CA GLY A 17 4.14 -0.96 -24.31
C GLY A 17 4.18 0.52 -23.94
N ASP A 18 4.57 1.40 -24.86
CA ASP A 18 4.63 2.84 -24.62
C ASP A 18 3.23 3.43 -24.49
N LEU A 19 2.32 3.03 -25.40
CA LEU A 19 0.90 3.36 -25.30
C LEU A 19 0.29 2.95 -23.95
N LEU A 20 0.60 1.74 -23.48
CA LEU A 20 0.10 1.23 -22.20
C LEU A 20 0.70 1.96 -21.00
N MET A 21 1.92 2.49 -21.10
CA MET A 21 2.50 3.36 -20.06
C MET A 21 1.86 4.75 -20.03
N ALA A 22 1.39 5.24 -21.18
CA ALA A 22 0.68 6.51 -21.31
C ALA A 22 -0.79 6.44 -20.88
N LEU A 23 -1.42 5.26 -20.86
CA LEU A 23 -2.83 5.07 -20.52
C LEU A 23 -3.28 5.78 -19.21
N PRO A 24 -2.55 5.68 -18.08
CA PRO A 24 -2.96 6.38 -16.87
C PRO A 24 -2.99 7.90 -17.04
N ALA A 25 -2.08 8.46 -17.84
CA ALA A 25 -2.08 9.89 -18.16
C ALA A 25 -3.26 10.25 -19.09
N ILE A 26 -3.53 9.43 -20.11
CA ILE A 26 -4.70 9.57 -21.00
C ILE A 26 -5.99 9.58 -20.18
N HIS A 27 -6.15 8.61 -19.26
CA HIS A 27 -7.33 8.49 -18.41
C HIS A 27 -7.45 9.63 -17.39
N ALA A 28 -6.35 10.04 -16.76
CA ALA A 28 -6.36 11.15 -15.82
C ALA A 28 -6.77 12.47 -16.49
N VAL A 29 -6.29 12.70 -17.73
CA VAL A 29 -6.72 13.84 -18.56
C VAL A 29 -8.20 13.73 -18.88
N GLY A 30 -8.68 12.57 -19.34
CA GLY A 30 -10.10 12.35 -19.63
C GLY A 30 -11.02 12.56 -18.42
N ARG A 31 -10.65 12.05 -17.24
CA ARG A 31 -11.43 12.21 -16.00
C ARG A 31 -11.45 13.65 -15.48
N SER A 32 -10.34 14.37 -15.65
CA SER A 32 -10.24 15.77 -15.22
C SER A 32 -11.06 16.72 -16.10
N HIS A 33 -11.38 16.31 -17.33
CA HIS A 33 -12.15 17.06 -18.32
C HIS A 33 -13.31 16.23 -18.86
N PRO A 34 -14.31 15.86 -18.03
CA PRO A 34 -15.34 14.89 -18.40
C PRO A 34 -16.28 15.37 -19.52
N GLN A 35 -16.31 16.67 -19.81
CA GLN A 35 -17.08 17.24 -20.91
C GLN A 35 -16.28 17.37 -22.22
N ALA A 36 -14.99 17.00 -22.21
CA ALA A 36 -14.12 17.10 -23.37
C ALA A 36 -14.19 15.85 -24.25
N GLN A 37 -14.10 16.06 -25.56
CA GLN A 37 -13.88 14.98 -26.52
C GLN A 37 -12.38 14.74 -26.65
N MET A 38 -11.95 13.50 -26.40
CA MET A 38 -10.55 13.11 -26.46
C MET A 38 -10.23 12.33 -27.73
N THR A 39 -9.29 12.85 -28.51
CA THR A 39 -8.67 12.17 -29.65
C THR A 39 -7.29 11.68 -29.24
N VAL A 40 -7.00 10.40 -29.47
CA VAL A 40 -5.66 9.82 -29.26
C VAL A 40 -5.04 9.51 -30.63
N LEU A 41 -3.89 10.11 -30.92
CA LEU A 41 -3.06 9.80 -32.08
C LEU A 41 -1.97 8.81 -31.68
N THR A 42 -1.95 7.62 -32.29
CA THR A 42 -0.95 6.57 -32.02
C THR A 42 -0.70 5.68 -33.25
N PHE A 43 0.12 4.64 -33.12
CA PHE A 43 0.44 3.69 -34.18
C PHE A 43 -0.37 2.40 -34.11
N ALA A 44 -0.50 1.72 -35.25
CA ALA A 44 -0.94 0.33 -35.30
C ALA A 44 0.18 -0.62 -34.81
N PRO A 45 -0.17 -1.76 -34.18
CA PRO A 45 -1.52 -2.18 -33.82
C PRO A 45 -2.02 -1.62 -32.48
N GLY A 46 -1.21 -0.84 -31.76
CA GLY A 46 -1.53 -0.36 -30.40
C GLY A 46 -2.88 0.36 -30.29
N GLY A 47 -3.22 1.19 -31.28
CA GLY A 47 -4.51 1.90 -31.33
C GLY A 47 -5.75 1.00 -31.26
N GLU A 48 -5.66 -0.28 -31.65
CA GLU A 48 -6.76 -1.24 -31.49
C GLU A 48 -7.17 -1.43 -30.03
N LEU A 49 -6.22 -1.33 -29.08
CA LEU A 49 -6.48 -1.52 -27.66
C LEU A 49 -7.33 -0.41 -27.04
N LEU A 50 -7.34 0.78 -27.66
CA LEU A 50 -8.15 1.92 -27.21
C LEU A 50 -9.59 1.87 -27.70
N GLN A 51 -9.94 0.92 -28.57
CA GLN A 51 -11.32 0.74 -28.99
C GLN A 51 -12.19 0.41 -27.77
N HIS A 52 -13.37 1.04 -27.69
CA HIS A 52 -14.32 0.91 -26.58
C HIS A 52 -13.84 1.46 -25.22
N ASP A 53 -12.74 2.20 -25.19
CA ASP A 53 -12.39 2.98 -24.01
C ASP A 53 -13.40 4.13 -23.82
N PRO A 54 -14.04 4.26 -22.64
CA PRO A 54 -15.10 5.24 -22.42
C PRO A 54 -14.60 6.69 -22.36
N LEU A 55 -13.29 6.90 -22.20
CA LEU A 55 -12.69 8.24 -22.14
C LEU A 55 -12.11 8.64 -23.49
N VAL A 56 -11.74 7.69 -24.35
CA VAL A 56 -11.19 7.95 -25.69
C VAL A 56 -12.30 7.94 -26.74
N HIS A 57 -12.61 9.11 -27.30
CA HIS A 57 -13.73 9.30 -28.22
C HIS A 57 -13.34 9.04 -29.68
N ARG A 58 -12.07 9.30 -30.03
CA ARG A 58 -11.54 9.08 -31.38
C ARG A 58 -10.11 8.54 -31.29
N VAL A 59 -9.82 7.46 -32.00
CA VAL A 59 -8.46 6.94 -32.17
C VAL A 59 -8.03 7.21 -33.60
N VAL A 60 -6.88 7.87 -33.76
CA VAL A 60 -6.28 8.14 -35.07
C VAL A 60 -5.00 7.32 -35.17
N ILE A 61 -4.93 6.46 -36.18
CA ILE A 61 -3.78 5.61 -36.42
C ILE A 61 -2.90 6.25 -37.48
N ALA A 62 -1.69 6.63 -37.10
CA ALA A 62 -0.67 7.09 -38.05
C ALA A 62 0.01 5.91 -38.75
N PRO A 63 0.25 5.97 -40.07
CA PRO A 63 1.18 5.06 -40.72
C PRO A 63 2.62 5.34 -40.24
N ARG A 64 3.43 4.28 -40.06
CA ARG A 64 4.86 4.44 -39.72
C ARG A 64 5.57 5.28 -40.79
N GLY A 65 6.36 6.25 -40.36
CA GLY A 65 7.02 7.23 -41.24
C GLY A 65 6.12 8.37 -41.74
N GLN A 66 4.83 8.38 -41.41
CA GLN A 66 3.87 9.46 -41.77
C GLN A 66 3.21 10.09 -40.54
N ALA A 67 3.82 9.93 -39.36
CA ALA A 67 3.28 10.42 -38.11
C ALA A 67 3.11 11.95 -38.11
N ARG A 68 4.13 12.68 -38.59
CA ARG A 68 4.08 14.13 -38.72
C ARG A 68 2.98 14.60 -39.69
N PHE A 69 2.89 13.97 -40.87
CA PHE A 69 1.85 14.27 -41.86
C PHE A 69 0.43 14.05 -41.29
N THR A 70 0.24 12.97 -40.54
CA THR A 70 -1.04 12.66 -39.89
C THR A 70 -1.39 13.71 -38.83
N LEU A 71 -0.41 14.11 -38.01
CA LEU A 71 -0.58 15.18 -37.02
C LEU A 71 -0.91 16.52 -37.67
N ASP A 72 -0.18 16.92 -38.72
CA ASP A 72 -0.45 18.17 -39.44
C ASP A 72 -1.88 18.17 -40.01
N GLY A 73 -2.33 17.05 -40.56
CA GLY A 73 -3.70 16.86 -41.02
C GLY A 73 -4.73 17.08 -39.90
N LEU A 74 -4.50 16.54 -38.68
CA LEU A 74 -5.37 16.79 -37.54
C LEU A 74 -5.36 18.26 -37.11
N LEU A 75 -4.18 18.88 -37.02
CA LEU A 75 -4.02 20.28 -36.63
C LEU A 75 -4.50 21.29 -37.69
N MET A 76 -4.76 20.84 -38.92
CA MET A 76 -5.39 21.65 -39.97
C MET A 76 -6.92 21.55 -39.95
N ASN A 77 -7.46 20.36 -39.67
CA ASN A 77 -8.89 20.09 -39.78
C ASN A 77 -9.65 20.26 -38.46
N ASP A 78 -8.99 20.07 -37.32
CA ASP A 78 -9.61 20.07 -36.00
C ASP A 78 -9.15 21.26 -35.14
N GLN A 79 -9.95 21.61 -34.14
CA GLN A 79 -9.65 22.67 -33.17
C GLN A 79 -9.53 22.09 -31.77
N PHE A 80 -8.34 22.20 -31.16
CA PHE A 80 -8.05 21.66 -29.84
C PHE A 80 -7.88 22.78 -28.80
N ASP A 81 -8.28 22.48 -27.57
CA ASP A 81 -8.12 23.37 -26.40
C ASP A 81 -6.95 22.91 -25.52
N LEU A 82 -6.63 21.61 -25.55
CA LEU A 82 -5.51 20.98 -24.87
C LEU A 82 -4.83 19.97 -25.81
N ILE A 83 -3.50 20.03 -25.91
CA ILE A 83 -2.68 19.04 -26.60
C ILE A 83 -1.62 18.51 -25.64
N VAL A 84 -1.57 17.20 -25.46
CA VAL A 84 -0.58 16.52 -24.63
C VAL A 84 0.20 15.54 -25.50
N SER A 85 1.52 15.60 -25.48
CA SER A 85 2.43 14.72 -26.21
C SER A 85 3.52 14.21 -25.27
N ASP A 86 3.74 12.90 -25.29
CA ASP A 86 4.92 12.26 -24.67
C ASP A 86 6.10 12.10 -25.65
N THR A 87 5.90 12.52 -26.89
CA THR A 87 6.84 12.37 -27.98
C THR A 87 7.52 13.69 -28.34
N ASN A 88 8.82 13.65 -28.60
CA ASN A 88 9.65 14.80 -28.96
C ASN A 88 10.50 14.65 -30.24
N TYR A 89 10.27 13.61 -31.06
CA TYR A 89 10.99 13.39 -32.32
C TYR A 89 10.18 13.83 -33.56
N ASP A 90 10.78 13.77 -34.75
CA ASP A 90 10.15 14.09 -36.05
C ASP A 90 9.47 15.47 -36.13
N GLY A 91 9.97 16.44 -35.37
CA GLY A 91 9.43 17.80 -35.32
C GLY A 91 8.01 17.88 -34.75
N ILE A 92 7.49 16.83 -34.10
CA ILE A 92 6.13 16.80 -33.55
C ILE A 92 5.90 17.97 -32.57
N ALA A 93 6.88 18.25 -31.71
CA ALA A 93 6.82 19.37 -30.79
C ALA A 93 6.70 20.71 -31.53
N ASP A 94 7.44 20.91 -32.61
CA ASP A 94 7.40 22.14 -33.41
C ASP A 94 6.02 22.31 -34.07
N ALA A 95 5.42 21.23 -34.58
CA ALA A 95 4.05 21.21 -35.11
C ALA A 95 3.04 21.79 -34.14
N ILE A 96 3.12 21.31 -32.90
CA ILE A 96 2.18 21.64 -31.82
C ILE A 96 2.39 23.09 -31.39
N HIS A 97 3.64 23.56 -31.33
CA HIS A 97 3.95 24.97 -31.03
C HIS A 97 3.47 25.91 -32.14
N ASP A 98 3.73 25.59 -33.41
CA ASP A 98 3.26 26.36 -34.55
C ASP A 98 1.72 26.45 -34.56
N TYR A 99 1.05 25.32 -34.28
CA TYR A 99 -0.39 25.27 -34.11
C TYR A 99 -0.87 26.17 -32.96
N LYS A 100 -0.21 26.13 -31.80
CA LYS A 100 -0.57 26.98 -30.65
C LYS A 100 -0.51 28.47 -31.01
N VAL A 101 0.52 28.89 -31.75
CA VAL A 101 0.71 30.29 -32.15
C VAL A 101 -0.36 30.75 -33.15
N ARG A 102 -0.71 29.90 -34.13
CA ARG A 102 -1.69 30.25 -35.17
C ARG A 102 -3.14 29.99 -34.79
N SER A 103 -3.41 29.15 -33.79
CA SER A 103 -4.76 28.75 -33.41
C SER A 103 -5.47 29.86 -32.65
N PRO A 104 -6.67 30.30 -33.09
CA PRO A 104 -7.44 31.33 -32.39
C PRO A 104 -7.92 30.84 -31.00
N ARG A 105 -7.92 29.53 -30.75
CA ARG A 105 -8.28 28.96 -29.44
C ARG A 105 -7.18 29.07 -28.40
N ASN A 106 -5.94 29.33 -28.82
CA ASN A 106 -4.76 29.41 -27.95
C ASN A 106 -4.67 28.19 -26.99
N PRO A 107 -4.50 26.97 -27.52
CA PRO A 107 -4.51 25.74 -26.74
C PRO A 107 -3.44 25.74 -25.65
N VAL A 108 -3.73 25.02 -24.56
CA VAL A 108 -2.69 24.60 -23.62
C VAL A 108 -1.94 23.42 -24.25
N VAL A 109 -0.62 23.44 -24.21
CA VAL A 109 0.20 22.40 -24.86
C VAL A 109 1.26 21.88 -23.90
N VAL A 110 1.43 20.57 -23.87
CA VAL A 110 2.54 19.87 -23.24
C VAL A 110 3.16 18.98 -24.31
N THR A 111 4.37 19.29 -24.75
CA THR A 111 5.01 18.57 -25.88
C THR A 111 6.05 17.54 -25.44
N ASN A 112 6.31 17.43 -24.13
CA ASN A 112 7.26 16.48 -23.59
C ASN A 112 6.85 16.09 -22.16
N LEU A 113 6.05 15.02 -22.04
CA LEU A 113 5.76 14.37 -20.75
C LEU A 113 6.96 13.61 -20.16
N TRP A 114 8.09 13.57 -20.88
CA TRP A 114 9.31 12.96 -20.40
C TRP A 114 10.42 13.94 -20.04
N ARG A 115 10.11 15.24 -19.95
CA ARG A 115 11.10 16.27 -19.61
C ARG A 115 11.65 16.08 -18.19
N SER A 116 12.98 16.24 -18.04
CA SER A 116 13.72 16.18 -16.77
C SER A 116 13.41 14.93 -15.92
N PRO A 117 13.58 13.71 -16.43
CA PRO A 117 13.20 12.50 -15.69
C PRO A 117 14.24 12.18 -14.60
N PRO A 118 13.82 11.95 -13.34
CA PRO A 118 14.71 11.39 -12.34
C PRO A 118 15.17 9.98 -12.75
N PRO A 119 16.38 9.54 -12.36
CA PRO A 119 16.86 8.20 -12.69
C PRO A 119 15.99 7.10 -12.06
N ASP A 120 15.30 7.38 -10.96
CA ASP A 120 14.61 6.44 -10.09
C ASP A 120 13.07 6.56 -10.11
N GLN A 121 12.49 7.30 -11.06
CA GLN A 121 11.04 7.47 -11.18
C GLN A 121 10.44 6.63 -12.31
N ARG A 122 9.30 5.98 -12.05
CA ARG A 122 8.52 5.29 -13.08
C ARG A 122 8.00 6.24 -14.14
N VAL A 123 7.97 5.78 -15.39
CA VAL A 123 7.49 6.55 -16.55
C VAL A 123 6.07 7.07 -16.32
N THR A 124 5.16 6.17 -15.94
CA THR A 124 3.76 6.49 -15.68
C THR A 124 3.59 7.52 -14.56
N ASP A 125 4.30 7.34 -13.45
CA ASP A 125 4.23 8.28 -12.31
C ASP A 125 4.74 9.67 -12.73
N ARG A 126 5.76 9.74 -13.59
CA ARG A 126 6.28 11.00 -14.10
C ARG A 126 5.25 11.75 -14.94
N PHE A 127 4.56 11.05 -15.85
CA PHE A 127 3.55 11.66 -16.71
C PHE A 127 2.44 12.31 -15.88
N LEU A 128 1.94 11.58 -14.89
CA LEU A 128 0.93 12.08 -13.95
C LEU A 128 1.46 13.26 -13.12
N THR A 129 2.68 13.16 -12.61
CA THR A 129 3.32 14.25 -11.84
C THR A 129 3.39 15.55 -12.63
N LEU A 130 3.81 15.48 -13.90
CA LEU A 130 3.94 16.66 -14.75
C LEU A 130 2.59 17.28 -15.11
N LEU A 131 1.59 16.44 -15.40
CA LEU A 131 0.24 16.91 -15.69
C LEU A 131 -0.39 17.58 -14.46
N LEU A 132 -0.14 17.05 -13.25
CA LEU A 132 -0.56 17.68 -12.00
C LEU A 132 0.15 19.02 -11.77
N SER A 133 1.48 19.08 -11.95
CA SER A 133 2.25 20.31 -11.75
C SER A 133 1.86 21.41 -12.74
N ASP A 134 1.48 21.02 -13.97
CA ASP A 134 1.01 21.94 -15.00
C ASP A 134 -0.46 22.35 -14.78
N GLY A 135 -1.14 21.82 -13.76
CA GLY A 135 -2.54 22.11 -13.44
C GLY A 135 -3.54 21.57 -14.47
N LEU A 136 -3.17 20.53 -15.22
CA LEU A 136 -3.96 19.96 -16.31
C LEU A 136 -4.84 18.80 -15.88
N ILE A 137 -4.54 18.19 -14.74
CA ILE A 137 -5.35 17.14 -14.14
C ILE A 137 -5.60 17.41 -12.66
N GLN A 138 -6.69 16.86 -12.12
CA GLN A 138 -7.04 16.95 -10.71
C GLN A 138 -6.47 15.76 -9.93
N LEU A 139 -6.24 15.93 -8.62
CA LEU A 139 -5.62 14.89 -7.78
C LEU A 139 -6.49 13.63 -7.67
N ASP A 140 -7.81 13.80 -7.66
CA ASP A 140 -8.79 12.70 -7.64
C ASP A 140 -8.84 11.91 -8.96
N ALA A 141 -8.44 12.52 -10.09
CA ALA A 141 -8.30 11.83 -11.37
C ALA A 141 -7.14 10.82 -11.40
N VAL A 142 -6.22 10.90 -10.44
CA VAL A 142 -5.02 10.05 -10.28
C VAL A 142 -5.28 8.83 -9.39
N THR A 143 -6.49 8.71 -8.84
CA THR A 143 -6.91 7.58 -7.99
C THR A 143 -6.70 6.20 -8.62
N TRP A 144 -6.62 6.12 -9.95
CA TRP A 144 -6.20 4.94 -10.69
C TRP A 144 -4.92 5.24 -11.46
N ASN A 145 -3.77 4.99 -10.83
CA ASN A 145 -2.46 5.12 -11.45
C ASN A 145 -2.04 3.85 -12.25
N GLN A 146 -2.86 2.80 -12.23
CA GLN A 146 -2.66 1.62 -13.05
C GLN A 146 -3.28 1.78 -14.44
N PRO A 147 -2.63 1.24 -15.49
CA PRO A 147 -3.24 1.20 -16.82
C PRO A 147 -4.50 0.33 -16.78
N HIS A 148 -5.51 0.71 -17.55
CA HIS A 148 -6.75 -0.05 -17.66
C HIS A 148 -7.14 -0.25 -19.13
N LEU A 149 -7.52 -1.47 -19.51
CA LEU A 149 -8.01 -1.79 -20.85
C LEU A 149 -9.47 -2.25 -20.82
N TYR A 150 -10.24 -1.75 -21.77
CA TYR A 150 -11.67 -2.05 -21.90
C TYR A 150 -11.92 -3.07 -23.01
N LEU A 151 -12.57 -4.17 -22.64
CA LEU A 151 -13.01 -5.22 -23.55
C LEU A 151 -14.53 -5.33 -23.51
N THR A 152 -15.13 -5.61 -24.66
CA THR A 152 -16.56 -5.85 -24.75
C THR A 152 -16.92 -7.25 -24.22
N PRO A 153 -18.16 -7.45 -23.74
CA PRO A 153 -18.64 -8.78 -23.34
C PRO A 153 -18.56 -9.82 -24.48
N SER A 154 -18.75 -9.40 -25.72
CA SER A 154 -18.66 -10.27 -26.89
C SER A 154 -17.23 -10.79 -27.10
N GLU A 155 -16.23 -9.92 -26.98
CA GLU A 155 -14.82 -10.30 -27.11
C GLU A 155 -14.42 -11.34 -26.07
N ARG A 156 -14.82 -11.14 -24.80
CA ARG A 156 -14.59 -12.11 -23.72
C ARG A 156 -15.29 -13.45 -23.98
N THR A 157 -16.52 -13.40 -24.50
CA THR A 157 -17.28 -14.62 -24.82
C THR A 157 -16.62 -15.43 -25.93
N ILE A 158 -16.17 -14.77 -27.01
CA ILE A 158 -15.43 -15.41 -28.11
C ILE A 158 -14.13 -16.01 -27.59
N ALA A 159 -13.39 -15.29 -26.74
CA ALA A 159 -12.16 -15.81 -26.14
C ALA A 159 -12.39 -17.07 -25.32
N ARG A 160 -13.43 -17.11 -24.46
CA ARG A 160 -13.79 -18.30 -23.68
C ARG A 160 -14.17 -19.49 -24.55
N GLN A 161 -14.94 -19.26 -25.62
CA GLN A 161 -15.32 -20.32 -26.55
C GLN A 161 -14.10 -20.92 -27.24
N SER A 162 -13.15 -20.08 -27.67
CA SER A 162 -11.90 -20.52 -28.30
C SER A 162 -10.95 -21.23 -27.33
N LEU A 163 -10.95 -20.86 -26.04
CA LEU A 163 -10.16 -21.54 -24.99
C LEU A 163 -10.72 -22.93 -24.63
N GLY A 164 -12.00 -23.19 -24.92
CA GLY A 164 -12.66 -24.45 -24.61
C GLY A 164 -12.86 -24.69 -23.11
N ALA A 165 -13.09 -25.95 -22.73
CA ALA A 165 -13.22 -26.37 -21.34
C ALA A 165 -11.83 -26.45 -20.66
N ALA A 166 -11.31 -25.29 -20.24
CA ALA A 166 -10.05 -25.19 -19.52
C ALA A 166 -10.24 -25.40 -18.00
N TYR A 167 -9.36 -26.21 -17.40
CA TYR A 167 -9.24 -26.32 -15.94
C TYR A 167 -8.60 -25.07 -15.34
N ARG A 168 -9.08 -24.66 -14.17
CA ARG A 168 -8.52 -23.54 -13.39
C ARG A 168 -7.45 -24.07 -12.43
N PRO A 169 -6.34 -23.33 -12.22
CA PRO A 169 -6.04 -22.03 -12.80
C PRO A 169 -5.58 -22.13 -14.27
N LEU A 170 -5.99 -21.16 -15.10
CA LEU A 170 -5.53 -20.92 -16.46
C LEU A 170 -4.32 -19.98 -16.41
N VAL A 171 -3.13 -20.48 -16.75
CA VAL A 171 -1.90 -19.70 -16.72
C VAL A 171 -1.42 -19.45 -18.14
N VAL A 172 -1.16 -18.19 -18.47
CA VAL A 172 -0.64 -17.79 -19.78
C VAL A 172 0.86 -17.57 -19.67
N LEU A 173 1.64 -18.32 -20.45
CA LEU A 173 3.08 -18.16 -20.57
C LEU A 173 3.40 -17.50 -21.91
N CYS A 174 3.94 -16.29 -21.92
CA CYS A 174 4.28 -15.53 -23.12
C CYS A 174 5.79 -15.57 -23.38
N PRO A 175 6.30 -16.55 -24.15
CA PRO A 175 7.74 -16.74 -24.33
C PRO A 175 8.36 -15.81 -25.37
N ASP A 176 7.56 -15.30 -26.30
CA ASP A 176 8.08 -14.51 -27.40
C ASP A 176 8.35 -13.05 -26.99
N ALA A 177 9.46 -12.54 -27.50
CA ALA A 177 9.87 -11.14 -27.39
C ALA A 177 10.54 -10.72 -28.69
N GLY A 178 10.21 -9.52 -29.17
CA GLY A 178 10.77 -8.96 -30.40
C GLY A 178 12.29 -8.71 -30.33
N MET A 179 12.86 -8.65 -29.12
CA MET A 179 14.30 -8.51 -28.89
C MET A 179 14.82 -9.80 -28.26
N ALA A 180 15.84 -10.43 -28.86
CA ALA A 180 16.39 -11.69 -28.38
C ALA A 180 16.88 -11.61 -26.93
N ILE A 181 17.50 -10.49 -26.53
CA ILE A 181 17.95 -10.22 -25.15
C ILE A 181 16.82 -10.22 -24.11
N LYS A 182 15.55 -10.09 -24.52
CA LYS A 182 14.37 -10.13 -23.66
C LYS A 182 13.68 -11.51 -23.65
N ARG A 183 14.28 -12.53 -24.25
CA ARG A 183 13.73 -13.89 -24.25
C ARG A 183 14.25 -14.67 -23.05
N TRP A 184 13.34 -15.27 -22.29
CA TRP A 184 13.66 -16.25 -21.26
C TRP A 184 13.64 -17.64 -21.87
N SER A 185 14.51 -18.53 -21.38
CA SER A 185 14.67 -19.88 -21.92
C SER A 185 13.35 -20.64 -22.03
N SER A 186 13.13 -21.26 -23.19
CA SER A 186 12.02 -22.18 -23.41
C SER A 186 12.02 -23.32 -22.40
N GLN A 187 13.20 -23.77 -21.95
CA GLN A 187 13.32 -24.81 -20.94
C GLN A 187 12.82 -24.32 -19.57
N HIS A 188 13.05 -23.05 -19.24
CA HIS A 188 12.54 -22.45 -18.00
C HIS A 188 11.00 -22.33 -18.03
N PHE A 189 10.42 -21.89 -19.14
CA PHE A 189 8.96 -21.91 -19.32
C PHE A 189 8.38 -23.31 -19.20
N ILE A 190 9.05 -24.32 -19.78
CA ILE A 190 8.62 -25.73 -19.66
C ILE A 190 8.65 -26.18 -18.20
N THR A 191 9.72 -25.88 -17.47
CA THR A 191 9.85 -26.23 -16.04
C THR A 191 8.73 -25.60 -15.21
N VAL A 192 8.47 -24.31 -15.37
CA VAL A 192 7.39 -23.61 -14.65
C VAL A 192 6.02 -24.18 -15.03
N GLY A 193 5.76 -24.39 -16.32
CA GLY A 193 4.49 -24.94 -16.79
C GLY A 193 4.18 -26.34 -16.24
N LYS A 194 5.19 -27.22 -16.21
CA LYS A 194 5.06 -28.57 -15.61
C LYS A 194 4.80 -28.52 -14.12
N ALA A 195 5.53 -27.69 -13.40
CA ALA A 195 5.35 -27.55 -11.96
C ALA A 195 3.94 -27.04 -11.61
N LEU A 196 3.44 -26.05 -12.34
CA LEU A 196 2.08 -25.53 -12.15
C LEU A 196 0.99 -26.55 -12.50
N GLN A 197 1.18 -27.35 -13.56
CA GLN A 197 0.29 -28.47 -13.86
C GLN A 197 0.30 -29.52 -12.76
N GLN A 198 1.48 -29.92 -12.29
CA GLN A 198 1.63 -30.94 -11.26
C GLN A 198 1.01 -30.51 -9.93
N GLN A 199 1.19 -29.24 -9.55
CA GLN A 199 0.76 -28.73 -8.26
C GLN A 199 -0.73 -28.32 -8.24
N TYR A 200 -1.24 -27.73 -9.32
CA TYR A 200 -2.59 -27.13 -9.35
C TYR A 200 -3.52 -27.72 -10.41
N GLY A 201 -3.07 -28.66 -11.24
CA GLY A 201 -3.85 -29.09 -12.41
C GLY A 201 -4.07 -27.98 -13.43
N ALA A 202 -3.20 -26.96 -13.45
CA ALA A 202 -3.38 -25.74 -14.22
C ALA A 202 -3.51 -26.01 -15.72
N THR A 203 -4.36 -25.26 -16.42
CA THR A 203 -4.33 -25.20 -17.89
C THR A 203 -3.27 -24.20 -18.31
N ILE A 204 -2.31 -24.62 -19.13
CA ILE A 204 -1.27 -23.73 -19.62
C ILE A 204 -1.59 -23.29 -21.05
N VAL A 205 -1.62 -21.98 -21.28
CA VAL A 205 -1.81 -21.40 -22.61
C VAL A 205 -0.53 -20.71 -23.06
N VAL A 206 -0.02 -21.09 -24.22
CA VAL A 206 1.18 -20.49 -24.83
C VAL A 206 0.76 -19.76 -26.11
N PRO A 207 0.68 -18.41 -26.12
CA PRO A 207 0.31 -17.69 -27.31
C PRO A 207 1.42 -17.71 -28.35
N VAL A 208 1.02 -17.85 -29.60
CA VAL A 208 1.90 -17.81 -30.76
C VAL A 208 2.21 -16.35 -31.10
N GLY A 209 3.47 -15.98 -30.95
CA GLY A 209 4.00 -14.69 -31.38
C GLY A 209 4.62 -14.75 -32.78
N SER A 210 5.79 -14.13 -32.92
CA SER A 210 6.65 -14.18 -34.10
C SER A 210 7.33 -15.53 -34.32
N ASP A 211 7.50 -16.34 -33.27
CA ASP A 211 8.13 -17.67 -33.32
C ASP A 211 7.12 -18.77 -32.96
N VAL A 212 6.52 -19.36 -34.01
CA VAL A 212 5.52 -20.43 -33.87
C VAL A 212 6.14 -21.72 -33.35
N ASP A 213 7.37 -22.01 -33.75
CA ASP A 213 8.07 -23.22 -33.36
C ASP A 213 8.44 -23.19 -31.88
N GLN A 214 8.83 -22.02 -31.35
CA GLN A 214 9.07 -21.83 -29.92
C GLN A 214 7.80 -22.10 -29.09
N ALA A 215 6.67 -21.49 -29.44
CA ALA A 215 5.41 -21.69 -28.72
C ALA A 215 4.98 -23.16 -28.77
N THR A 216 5.11 -23.80 -29.94
CA THR A 216 4.78 -25.22 -30.13
C THR A 216 5.71 -26.14 -29.32
N ALA A 217 7.01 -25.86 -29.30
CA ALA A 217 7.99 -26.62 -28.54
C ALA A 217 7.76 -26.51 -27.03
N ILE A 218 7.41 -25.32 -26.52
CA ILE A 218 7.09 -25.12 -25.10
C ILE A 218 5.81 -25.88 -24.73
N ALA A 219 4.73 -25.71 -25.49
CA ALA A 219 3.46 -26.41 -25.21
C ALA A 219 3.63 -27.94 -25.25
N ARG A 220 4.34 -28.48 -26.26
CA ARG A 220 4.68 -29.91 -26.34
C ARG A 220 5.61 -30.36 -25.21
N GLY A 221 6.58 -29.53 -24.85
CA GLY A 221 7.54 -29.79 -23.79
C GLY A 221 6.88 -29.89 -22.41
N ILE A 222 5.86 -29.07 -22.15
CA ILE A 222 5.02 -29.12 -20.95
C ILE A 222 4.12 -30.37 -20.97
N GLY A 223 3.35 -30.56 -22.05
CA GLY A 223 2.40 -31.66 -22.20
C GLY A 223 1.09 -31.44 -21.42
N GLY A 224 0.34 -32.53 -21.18
CA GLY A 224 -0.91 -32.49 -20.40
C GLY A 224 -1.98 -31.57 -20.99
N THR A 225 -2.43 -30.59 -20.20
CA THR A 225 -3.44 -29.58 -20.55
C THR A 225 -2.86 -28.37 -21.31
N ALA A 226 -1.57 -28.39 -21.67
CA ALA A 226 -0.95 -27.26 -22.34
C ALA A 226 -1.44 -27.12 -23.79
N GLN A 227 -1.85 -25.91 -24.16
CA GLN A 227 -2.37 -25.59 -25.49
C GLN A 227 -1.76 -24.31 -26.06
N ILE A 228 -1.70 -24.22 -27.39
CA ILE A 228 -1.26 -23.01 -28.09
C ILE A 228 -2.45 -22.10 -28.38
N TRP A 229 -2.27 -20.80 -28.18
CA TRP A 229 -3.22 -19.80 -28.65
C TRP A 229 -2.75 -19.23 -29.99
N GLN A 230 -3.54 -19.41 -31.04
CA GLN A 230 -3.17 -18.97 -32.39
C GLN A 230 -3.14 -17.44 -32.49
N SER A 231 -2.24 -16.94 -33.34
CA SER A 231 -2.12 -15.50 -33.58
C SER A 231 -3.39 -14.95 -34.21
N GLY A 232 -3.80 -13.75 -33.78
CA GLY A 232 -5.03 -13.08 -34.18
C GLY A 232 -4.93 -11.56 -33.96
N SER A 233 -6.06 -10.86 -33.91
CA SER A 233 -6.04 -9.43 -33.59
C SER A 233 -5.51 -9.17 -32.18
N LEU A 234 -5.00 -7.96 -31.95
CA LEU A 234 -4.48 -7.58 -30.64
C LEU A 234 -5.58 -7.59 -29.57
N ARG A 235 -6.81 -7.26 -29.98
CA ARG A 235 -8.00 -7.35 -29.11
C ARG A 235 -8.40 -8.79 -28.78
N SER A 236 -8.29 -9.72 -29.73
CA SER A 236 -8.51 -11.15 -29.48
C SER A 236 -7.50 -11.70 -28.48
N PHE A 237 -6.23 -11.31 -28.62
CA PHE A 237 -5.17 -11.66 -27.68
C PHE A 237 -5.42 -11.06 -26.28
N ALA A 238 -5.79 -9.77 -26.20
CA ALA A 238 -6.16 -9.13 -24.94
C ALA A 238 -7.37 -9.83 -24.29
N ALA A 239 -8.38 -10.23 -25.07
CA ALA A 239 -9.53 -10.96 -24.55
C ALA A 239 -9.18 -12.34 -23.99
N MET A 240 -8.25 -13.07 -24.63
CA MET A 240 -7.72 -14.32 -24.06
C MET A 240 -6.96 -14.08 -22.76
N LEU A 241 -6.06 -13.08 -22.72
CA LEU A 241 -5.34 -12.73 -21.50
C LEU A 241 -6.29 -12.37 -20.36
N ALA A 242 -7.39 -11.68 -20.65
CA ALA A 242 -8.39 -11.27 -19.67
C ALA A 242 -9.15 -12.44 -19.01
N GLU A 243 -9.03 -13.65 -19.56
CA GLU A 243 -9.57 -14.88 -19.00
C GLU A 243 -8.55 -15.65 -18.13
N ALA A 244 -7.30 -15.19 -18.07
CA ALA A 244 -6.24 -15.85 -17.32
C ALA A 244 -6.35 -15.67 -15.81
N ASP A 245 -5.83 -16.67 -15.10
CA ASP A 245 -5.60 -16.63 -13.67
C ASP A 245 -4.25 -15.99 -13.29
N LEU A 246 -3.27 -16.17 -14.16
CA LEU A 246 -1.92 -15.62 -14.05
C LEU A 246 -1.31 -15.46 -15.44
N ALA A 247 -0.59 -14.37 -15.68
CA ALA A 247 0.25 -14.20 -16.86
C ALA A 247 1.73 -14.12 -16.48
N ILE A 248 2.60 -14.80 -17.22
CA ILE A 248 4.05 -14.76 -17.05
C ILE A 248 4.68 -14.36 -18.38
N ALA A 249 5.40 -13.24 -18.39
CA ALA A 249 5.93 -12.66 -19.62
C ALA A 249 7.18 -11.84 -19.32
N ALA A 250 8.07 -11.70 -20.31
CA ALA A 250 9.13 -10.70 -20.25
C ALA A 250 8.56 -9.27 -20.31
N ASP A 251 9.39 -8.25 -20.09
CA ASP A 251 9.02 -6.84 -20.13
C ASP A 251 8.67 -6.32 -21.56
N THR A 252 7.57 -6.85 -22.09
CA THR A 252 7.07 -6.66 -23.45
C THR A 252 5.58 -6.31 -23.43
N GLY A 253 5.00 -6.06 -24.60
CA GLY A 253 3.57 -5.75 -24.76
C GLY A 253 2.63 -6.70 -24.00
N PRO A 254 2.76 -8.03 -24.14
CA PRO A 254 1.95 -9.00 -23.40
C PRO A 254 1.87 -8.79 -21.89
N ALA A 255 3.00 -8.57 -21.20
CA ALA A 255 3.02 -8.31 -19.76
C ALA A 255 2.20 -7.06 -19.41
N ARG A 256 2.31 -6.02 -20.23
CA ARG A 256 1.59 -4.76 -20.01
C ARG A 256 0.10 -4.88 -20.33
N ILE A 257 -0.27 -5.63 -21.35
CA ILE A 257 -1.68 -5.89 -21.69
C ILE A 257 -2.34 -6.65 -20.53
N ALA A 258 -1.70 -7.72 -20.04
CA ALA A 258 -2.22 -8.50 -18.92
C ALA A 258 -2.40 -7.64 -17.66
N ALA A 259 -1.40 -6.83 -17.31
CA ALA A 259 -1.48 -5.91 -16.19
C ALA A 259 -2.61 -4.87 -16.37
N ALA A 260 -2.76 -4.31 -17.57
CA ALA A 260 -3.82 -3.34 -17.85
C ALA A 260 -5.23 -3.97 -17.84
N LEU A 261 -5.33 -5.28 -18.01
CA LEU A 261 -6.56 -6.06 -17.83
C LEU A 261 -6.78 -6.51 -16.37
N GLN A 262 -5.91 -6.06 -15.46
CA GLN A 262 -5.93 -6.42 -14.03
C GLN A 262 -5.72 -7.92 -13.78
N VAL A 263 -5.02 -8.59 -14.70
CA VAL A 263 -4.60 -9.98 -14.55
C VAL A 263 -3.30 -10.00 -13.71
N PRO A 264 -3.22 -10.77 -12.61
CA PRO A 264 -1.98 -10.96 -11.89
C PRO A 264 -0.87 -11.35 -12.85
N THR A 265 0.24 -10.61 -12.81
CA THR A 265 1.28 -10.72 -13.85
C THR A 265 2.64 -10.79 -13.17
N ILE A 266 3.44 -11.78 -13.59
CA ILE A 266 4.88 -11.85 -13.28
C ILE A 266 5.61 -11.34 -14.52
N THR A 267 6.26 -10.18 -14.37
CA THR A 267 7.03 -9.58 -15.46
C THR A 267 8.52 -9.82 -15.23
N LEU A 268 9.17 -10.41 -16.23
CA LEU A 268 10.61 -10.73 -16.21
C LEU A 268 11.39 -9.60 -16.87
N PHE A 269 12.18 -8.87 -16.10
CA PHE A 269 12.98 -7.73 -16.55
C PHE A 269 14.42 -8.13 -16.81
N GLY A 270 14.96 -7.73 -17.96
CA GLY A 270 16.35 -7.96 -18.33
C GLY A 270 17.17 -6.69 -18.44
N PRO A 271 17.44 -6.21 -19.67
CA PRO A 271 18.27 -5.01 -19.88
C PRO A 271 17.57 -3.73 -19.41
N SER A 272 16.25 -3.74 -19.28
CA SER A 272 15.46 -2.68 -18.69
C SER A 272 15.38 -2.85 -17.16
N TRP A 273 15.20 -1.73 -16.46
CA TRP A 273 15.05 -1.71 -15.01
C TRP A 273 13.58 -1.62 -14.59
N HIS A 274 13.12 -2.56 -13.76
CA HIS A 274 11.73 -2.57 -13.31
C HIS A 274 11.36 -1.37 -12.43
N GLY A 275 12.32 -0.70 -11.77
CA GLY A 275 12.01 0.51 -11.00
C GLY A 275 11.52 1.67 -11.88
N ARG A 276 11.83 1.66 -13.18
CA ARG A 276 11.38 2.67 -14.15
C ARG A 276 10.22 2.20 -15.03
N TYR A 277 10.22 0.91 -15.38
CA TYR A 277 9.31 0.33 -16.37
C TYR A 277 8.34 -0.71 -15.79
N GLY A 278 8.48 -1.05 -14.51
CA GLY A 278 7.71 -2.08 -13.83
C GLY A 278 6.28 -1.66 -13.53
N GLN A 279 5.46 -2.68 -13.26
CA GLN A 279 4.06 -2.55 -12.89
C GLN A 279 3.93 -2.44 -11.36
N PRO A 280 3.05 -1.58 -10.80
CA PRO A 280 2.75 -1.58 -9.37
C PRO A 280 2.13 -2.91 -8.90
N GLU A 281 2.13 -3.13 -7.58
CA GLU A 281 1.33 -4.19 -6.95
C GLU A 281 -0.13 -4.13 -7.43
N PRO A 282 -0.82 -5.26 -7.65
CA PRO A 282 -0.45 -6.62 -7.22
C PRO A 282 0.48 -7.36 -8.21
N HIS A 283 0.91 -6.74 -9.29
CA HIS A 283 1.85 -7.35 -10.24
C HIS A 283 3.24 -7.47 -9.62
N VAL A 284 3.99 -8.50 -10.02
CA VAL A 284 5.34 -8.75 -9.52
C VAL A 284 6.34 -8.58 -10.65
N ASN A 285 7.42 -7.87 -10.38
CA ASN A 285 8.50 -7.63 -11.32
C ASN A 285 9.75 -8.33 -10.80
N LEU A 286 10.33 -9.24 -11.59
CA LEU A 286 11.57 -9.93 -11.27
C LEU A 286 12.70 -9.37 -12.13
N GLN A 287 13.77 -8.91 -11.50
CA GLN A 287 14.93 -8.38 -12.20
C GLN A 287 15.96 -9.47 -12.41
N GLY A 288 16.35 -9.71 -13.66
CA GLY A 288 17.50 -10.53 -14.00
C GLY A 288 18.79 -9.72 -13.89
N PHE A 289 19.80 -10.30 -13.24
CA PHE A 289 21.13 -9.74 -12.99
C PHE A 289 21.10 -8.24 -12.61
N PRO A 290 20.60 -7.90 -11.40
CA PRO A 290 20.52 -6.51 -10.92
C PRO A 290 21.83 -5.71 -11.04
N GLU A 291 22.96 -6.38 -10.87
CA GLU A 291 24.33 -5.82 -10.84
C GLU A 291 24.97 -5.68 -12.22
N CYS A 292 24.20 -5.79 -13.31
CA CYS A 292 24.72 -5.70 -14.67
C CYS A 292 25.50 -4.40 -14.91
N PRO A 293 26.81 -4.46 -15.27
CA PRO A 293 27.63 -3.25 -15.42
C PRO A 293 27.27 -2.42 -16.65
N GLU A 294 26.56 -3.01 -17.62
CA GLU A 294 26.06 -2.32 -18.82
C GLU A 294 24.70 -1.65 -18.58
N ARG A 295 24.11 -1.82 -17.38
CA ARG A 295 22.77 -1.28 -17.11
C ARG A 295 22.81 0.23 -16.92
N ASN A 296 22.37 0.96 -17.93
CA ASN A 296 22.15 2.40 -17.87
C ASN A 296 20.70 2.70 -17.47
N ILE A 297 20.47 2.90 -16.16
CA ILE A 297 19.16 3.24 -15.61
C ILE A 297 18.65 4.59 -16.14
N ALA A 298 19.55 5.56 -16.36
CA ALA A 298 19.23 6.92 -16.78
C ALA A 298 18.86 7.00 -18.27
N ASN A 299 19.54 6.24 -19.13
CA ASN A 299 19.25 6.16 -20.56
C ASN A 299 19.50 4.75 -21.12
N PHE A 300 18.51 3.88 -20.92
CA PHE A 300 18.57 2.48 -21.33
C PHE A 300 18.74 2.27 -22.86
N THR A 301 18.42 3.29 -23.68
CA THR A 301 18.58 3.22 -25.14
C THR A 301 20.04 3.32 -25.58
N GLU A 302 20.93 3.90 -24.76
CA GLU A 302 22.37 3.95 -25.01
C GLU A 302 23.09 2.65 -24.63
N GLN A 303 22.40 1.71 -23.98
CA GLN A 303 22.99 0.44 -23.57
C GLN A 303 23.34 -0.40 -24.80
N ALA A 304 24.56 -0.97 -24.83
CA ALA A 304 25.05 -1.74 -25.97
C ALA A 304 24.15 -2.93 -26.33
N CYS A 305 23.58 -3.59 -25.31
CA CYS A 305 22.69 -4.74 -25.50
C CYS A 305 21.27 -4.40 -25.98
N TRP A 306 20.87 -3.12 -25.93
CA TRP A 306 19.52 -2.70 -26.29
C TRP A 306 19.30 -2.86 -27.80
N TYR A 307 19.96 -2.08 -28.64
CA TYR A 307 19.73 -2.14 -30.09
C TYR A 307 20.34 -3.38 -30.76
N SER A 308 21.43 -3.92 -30.22
CA SER A 308 22.04 -5.14 -30.76
C SER A 308 21.18 -6.39 -30.48
N GLY A 309 20.35 -6.34 -29.43
CA GLY A 309 19.63 -7.51 -28.94
C GLY A 309 20.54 -8.64 -28.43
N GLN A 310 21.84 -8.36 -28.21
CA GLN A 310 22.86 -9.32 -27.79
C GLN A 310 23.61 -8.80 -26.57
N CYS A 311 23.95 -9.70 -25.64
CA CYS A 311 24.76 -9.32 -24.47
C CYS A 311 26.24 -9.14 -24.87
N PRO A 312 26.91 -8.04 -24.49
CA PRO A 312 28.32 -7.80 -24.84
C PRO A 312 29.32 -8.71 -24.09
N TYR A 313 28.88 -9.44 -23.05
CA TYR A 313 29.74 -10.34 -22.25
C TYR A 313 29.50 -11.83 -22.50
N GLU A 314 28.85 -12.19 -23.62
CA GLU A 314 28.49 -13.59 -23.96
C GLU A 314 27.59 -14.30 -22.93
N TRP A 315 27.08 -13.57 -21.94
CA TRP A 315 26.06 -14.04 -21.01
C TRP A 315 24.77 -14.28 -21.79
N LYS A 316 24.28 -15.52 -21.83
CA LYS A 316 23.18 -15.93 -22.73
C LYS A 316 21.95 -15.02 -22.69
N THR A 317 21.51 -14.55 -21.52
CA THR A 317 20.79 -13.27 -21.29
C THR A 317 20.79 -12.99 -19.78
N CYS A 318 20.66 -11.73 -19.37
CA CYS A 318 20.39 -11.40 -17.95
C CYS A 318 19.05 -11.98 -17.46
N LEU A 319 18.10 -12.32 -18.35
CA LEU A 319 16.87 -13.02 -17.97
C LEU A 319 17.13 -14.44 -17.47
N GLU A 320 18.18 -15.12 -17.95
CA GLU A 320 18.51 -16.48 -17.47
C GLU A 320 18.90 -16.52 -15.99
N ASP A 321 19.33 -15.39 -15.43
CA ASP A 321 19.60 -15.25 -13.99
C ASP A 321 18.32 -15.37 -13.15
N ILE A 322 17.16 -15.07 -13.75
CA ILE A 322 15.87 -15.31 -13.11
C ILE A 322 15.59 -16.81 -13.15
N SER A 323 15.72 -17.47 -12.00
CA SER A 323 15.54 -18.92 -11.90
C SER A 323 14.06 -19.32 -12.06
N PRO A 324 13.76 -20.50 -12.66
CA PRO A 324 12.41 -21.05 -12.70
C PRO A 324 11.74 -21.16 -11.33
N MET A 325 12.53 -21.43 -10.28
CA MET A 325 12.04 -21.52 -8.91
C MET A 325 11.53 -20.18 -8.39
N SER A 326 12.26 -19.08 -8.63
CA SER A 326 11.80 -17.74 -8.23
C SER A 326 10.47 -17.35 -8.88
N VAL A 327 10.29 -17.72 -10.15
CA VAL A 327 9.05 -17.53 -10.90
C VAL A 327 7.94 -18.42 -10.33
N LEU A 328 8.24 -19.68 -10.02
CA LEU A 328 7.28 -20.62 -9.45
C LEU A 328 6.80 -20.20 -8.05
N GLU A 329 7.71 -19.82 -7.15
CA GLU A 329 7.37 -19.31 -5.81
C GLU A 329 6.45 -18.09 -5.90
N THR A 330 6.77 -17.19 -6.83
CA THR A 330 5.94 -16.01 -7.10
C THR A 330 4.58 -16.40 -7.67
N ALA A 331 4.52 -17.36 -8.60
CA ALA A 331 3.29 -17.85 -9.22
C ALA A 331 2.38 -18.53 -8.18
N VAL A 332 2.95 -19.39 -7.34
CA VAL A 332 2.27 -20.04 -6.20
C VAL A 332 1.67 -19.00 -5.27
N ARG A 333 2.44 -17.95 -4.92
CA ARG A 333 1.94 -16.86 -4.07
C ARG A 333 0.74 -16.15 -4.70
N LEU A 334 0.82 -15.78 -5.99
CA LEU A 334 -0.26 -15.08 -6.69
C LEU A 334 -1.49 -15.97 -6.91
N LEU A 335 -1.31 -17.25 -7.23
CA LEU A 335 -2.40 -18.20 -7.43
C LEU A 335 -3.09 -18.55 -6.11
N ASN A 336 -2.35 -18.74 -5.02
CA ASN A 336 -2.94 -18.98 -3.69
C ASN A 336 -3.72 -17.75 -3.19
N GLN A 337 -3.22 -16.53 -3.42
CA GLN A 337 -3.98 -15.30 -3.15
C GLN A 337 -5.30 -15.26 -3.94
N ARG A 338 -5.33 -15.84 -5.15
CA ARG A 338 -6.52 -15.91 -6.00
C ARG A 338 -7.46 -17.05 -5.64
N ASP A 339 -6.98 -18.23 -5.23
CA ASP A 339 -7.84 -19.33 -4.75
C ASP A 339 -8.60 -18.93 -3.47
N ILE A 340 -8.00 -18.08 -2.64
CA ILE A 340 -8.67 -17.42 -1.50
C ILE A 340 -9.77 -16.47 -2.01
N GLN A 341 -9.56 -15.76 -3.12
CA GLN A 341 -10.57 -14.90 -3.76
C GLN A 341 -11.63 -15.67 -4.59
N GLN A 342 -11.32 -16.83 -5.17
CA GLN A 342 -12.25 -17.67 -5.95
C GLN A 342 -13.06 -18.64 -5.09
N SER A 343 -12.54 -19.11 -3.96
CA SER A 343 -13.36 -19.79 -2.93
C SER A 343 -14.36 -18.82 -2.30
N SER A 344 -14.09 -17.51 -2.41
CA SER A 344 -15.00 -16.40 -2.11
C SER A 344 -15.96 -16.05 -3.29
N ASN A 345 -15.89 -16.71 -4.46
CA ASN A 345 -16.74 -16.34 -5.62
C ASN A 345 -18.21 -16.77 -5.53
N THR A 346 -18.59 -17.67 -4.61
CA THR A 346 -20.01 -17.87 -4.26
C THR A 346 -20.59 -16.63 -3.55
N VAL A 347 -19.71 -15.72 -3.09
CA VAL A 347 -20.06 -14.43 -2.48
C VAL A 347 -20.02 -13.28 -3.51
N ASN A 348 -19.44 -13.46 -4.70
CA ASN A 348 -19.24 -12.36 -5.67
C ASN A 348 -20.45 -11.97 -6.54
N ILE A 349 -21.60 -12.64 -6.40
CA ILE A 349 -22.89 -12.06 -6.86
C ILE A 349 -23.35 -10.92 -5.92
N ILE A 350 -22.79 -10.82 -4.71
CA ILE A 350 -23.09 -9.74 -3.75
C ILE A 350 -22.14 -8.55 -3.94
N HIS A 351 -20.90 -8.77 -4.38
CA HIS A 351 -19.86 -7.73 -4.40
C HIS A 351 -19.98 -6.72 -5.57
N LEU A 352 -20.55 -7.10 -6.72
CA LEU A 352 -20.83 -6.16 -7.82
C LEU A 352 -22.05 -5.24 -7.58
N LYS A 353 -22.74 -5.38 -6.45
CA LYS A 353 -23.77 -4.43 -5.99
C LYS A 353 -23.28 -3.45 -4.91
N ALA A 354 -22.09 -3.62 -4.35
CA ALA A 354 -21.62 -2.79 -3.23
C ALA A 354 -21.00 -1.44 -3.64
N GLN A 355 -20.75 -1.22 -4.94
CA GLN A 355 -20.44 0.13 -5.47
C GLN A 355 -21.68 1.04 -5.61
N GLN A 356 -22.84 0.56 -5.17
CA GLN A 356 -23.99 1.38 -4.83
C GLN A 356 -24.49 1.02 -3.42
N THR A 357 -24.32 1.96 -2.48
CA THR A 357 -25.07 2.09 -1.21
C THR A 357 -24.80 1.09 -0.05
N GLY A 358 -24.13 1.58 1.02
CA GLY A 358 -24.25 1.15 2.43
C GLY A 358 -23.50 -0.13 2.87
N LEU A 359 -23.35 -0.33 4.20
CA LEU A 359 -22.82 -1.53 4.89
C LEU A 359 -23.27 -2.86 4.23
N ALA A 360 -22.48 -3.93 4.18
CA ALA A 360 -22.99 -5.19 3.61
C ALA A 360 -23.97 -5.89 4.59
N GLU A 361 -24.99 -6.61 4.10
CA GLU A 361 -25.63 -7.66 4.94
C GLU A 361 -24.62 -8.82 5.09
N PRO A 362 -24.41 -9.42 6.28
CA PRO A 362 -25.16 -9.31 7.54
C PRO A 362 -24.70 -8.20 8.51
N TRP A 363 -23.75 -7.34 8.13
CA TRP A 363 -23.14 -6.35 9.01
C TRP A 363 -24.03 -5.13 9.34
N ARG A 364 -25.10 -4.91 8.57
CA ARG A 364 -26.08 -3.82 8.79
C ARG A 364 -26.96 -4.01 10.03
N SER A 365 -27.27 -5.25 10.39
CA SER A 365 -28.27 -5.57 11.43
C SER A 365 -27.65 -5.95 12.78
N LEU A 366 -26.34 -5.78 12.94
CA LEU A 366 -25.65 -6.16 14.16
C LEU A 366 -26.11 -5.30 15.35
N ARG A 367 -26.34 -5.94 16.48
CA ARG A 367 -26.76 -5.29 17.73
C ARG A 367 -25.75 -5.50 18.84
N ASN A 368 -24.93 -6.54 18.79
CA ASN A 368 -23.95 -6.84 19.82
C ASN A 368 -22.62 -7.29 19.19
N LEU A 369 -21.62 -6.42 19.23
CA LEU A 369 -20.32 -6.63 18.58
C LEU A 369 -19.23 -6.81 19.63
N LEU A 370 -18.38 -7.79 19.39
CA LEU A 370 -17.10 -7.97 20.06
C LEU A 370 -16.00 -7.36 19.19
N VAL A 371 -15.19 -6.47 19.76
CA VAL A 371 -13.93 -6.00 19.15
C VAL A 371 -12.78 -6.53 19.99
N MET A 372 -11.81 -7.18 19.38
CA MET A 372 -10.68 -7.77 20.09
C MET A 372 -9.39 -7.03 19.74
N ARG A 373 -8.72 -6.47 20.76
CA ARG A 373 -7.35 -5.95 20.66
C ARG A 373 -6.61 -6.26 21.97
N LEU A 374 -5.88 -7.37 21.96
CA LEU A 374 -5.34 -8.02 23.17
C LEU A 374 -3.90 -7.60 23.51
N ASP A 375 -3.45 -6.49 22.94
CA ASP A 375 -2.07 -6.01 23.01
C ASP A 375 -1.89 -4.94 24.10
N ASN A 376 -0.86 -4.10 23.96
CA ASN A 376 -0.54 -3.05 24.91
C ASN A 376 -1.47 -1.83 24.80
N ILE A 377 -1.38 -0.93 25.77
CA ILE A 377 -2.21 0.30 25.84
C ILE A 377 -2.18 1.11 24.54
N GLY A 378 -1.00 1.33 23.94
CA GLY A 378 -0.87 2.10 22.69
C GLY A 378 -1.59 1.44 21.51
N ASP A 379 -1.53 0.11 21.43
CA ASP A 379 -2.23 -0.66 20.41
C ASP A 379 -3.75 -0.54 20.52
N VAL A 380 -4.27 -0.57 21.74
CA VAL A 380 -5.70 -0.40 22.01
C VAL A 380 -6.15 1.03 21.69
N MET A 381 -5.38 2.05 22.07
CA MET A 381 -5.68 3.46 21.73
C MET A 381 -5.78 3.69 20.21
N MET A 382 -4.94 3.01 19.43
CA MET A 382 -4.97 3.08 17.96
C MET A 382 -6.19 2.41 17.32
N THR A 383 -7.04 1.74 18.10
CA THR A 383 -8.34 1.25 17.62
C THR A 383 -9.44 2.31 17.72
N SER A 384 -9.18 3.47 18.35
CA SER A 384 -10.18 4.54 18.49
C SER A 384 -10.91 4.92 17.18
N PRO A 385 -10.25 5.01 16.01
CA PRO A 385 -10.95 5.39 14.78
C PRO A 385 -11.87 4.27 14.28
N VAL A 386 -11.51 3.01 14.53
CA VAL A 386 -12.39 1.85 14.27
C VAL A 386 -13.60 1.90 15.19
N LEU A 387 -13.39 2.04 16.50
CA LEU A 387 -14.48 2.07 17.49
C LEU A 387 -15.48 3.20 17.21
N ARG A 388 -14.97 4.41 16.91
CA ARG A 388 -15.77 5.55 16.47
C ARG A 388 -16.57 5.23 15.21
N SER A 389 -15.91 4.72 14.17
CA SER A 389 -16.56 4.40 12.91
C SER A 389 -17.66 3.34 13.09
N LEU A 390 -17.44 2.33 13.94
CA LEU A 390 -18.47 1.32 14.23
C LEU A 390 -19.70 1.96 14.88
N LYS A 391 -19.54 2.82 15.88
CA LYS A 391 -20.68 3.55 16.50
C LYS A 391 -21.36 4.52 15.54
N GLU A 392 -20.62 5.21 14.68
CA GLU A 392 -21.21 6.13 13.69
C GLU A 392 -22.09 5.40 12.67
N ASN A 393 -21.70 4.17 12.29
CA ASN A 393 -22.46 3.36 11.33
C ASN A 393 -23.56 2.53 12.00
N LEU A 394 -23.38 2.13 13.26
CA LEU A 394 -24.32 1.34 14.06
C LEU A 394 -24.54 1.99 15.44
N PRO A 395 -25.31 3.09 15.52
CA PRO A 395 -25.45 3.87 16.78
C PRO A 395 -26.06 3.08 17.93
N ASP A 396 -27.01 2.19 17.62
CA ASP A 396 -27.75 1.40 18.61
C ASP A 396 -27.05 0.08 18.98
N ALA A 397 -25.95 -0.28 18.31
CA ALA A 397 -25.25 -1.51 18.60
C ALA A 397 -24.42 -1.38 19.88
N ARG A 398 -24.45 -2.43 20.71
CA ARG A 398 -23.55 -2.58 21.85
C ARG A 398 -22.18 -3.04 21.36
N LEU A 399 -21.12 -2.35 21.77
CA LEU A 399 -19.73 -2.70 21.50
C LEU A 399 -19.03 -3.09 22.79
N THR A 400 -18.61 -4.36 22.85
CA THR A 400 -17.71 -4.87 23.88
C THR A 400 -16.29 -4.92 23.32
N LEU A 401 -15.35 -4.22 23.96
CA LEU A 401 -13.92 -4.29 23.65
C LEU A 401 -13.25 -5.33 24.56
N MET A 402 -12.75 -6.42 23.99
CA MET A 402 -11.91 -7.36 24.71
C MET A 402 -10.43 -6.97 24.56
N ALA A 403 -9.79 -6.70 25.69
CA ALA A 403 -8.42 -6.20 25.76
C ALA A 403 -7.60 -6.93 26.83
N SER A 404 -6.27 -6.82 26.76
CA SER A 404 -5.41 -7.28 27.85
C SER A 404 -5.72 -6.49 29.14
N PRO A 405 -5.38 -7.00 30.35
CA PRO A 405 -5.59 -6.24 31.58
C PRO A 405 -4.94 -4.85 31.57
N GLY A 406 -3.79 -4.70 30.90
CA GLY A 406 -3.15 -3.40 30.69
C GLY A 406 -3.91 -2.53 29.69
N GLY A 407 -4.32 -3.12 28.55
CA GLY A 407 -5.11 -2.42 27.53
C GLY A 407 -6.48 -1.95 28.03
N ALA A 408 -7.11 -2.69 28.94
CA ALA A 408 -8.41 -2.35 29.53
C ALA A 408 -8.40 -1.03 30.31
N LEU A 409 -7.23 -0.55 30.76
CA LEU A 409 -7.08 0.76 31.38
C LEU A 409 -7.46 1.93 30.46
N THR A 410 -7.62 1.69 29.16
CA THR A 410 -8.07 2.67 28.16
C THR A 410 -9.59 2.90 28.17
N GLU A 411 -10.37 2.11 28.89
CA GLU A 411 -11.83 2.24 29.01
C GLU A 411 -12.34 3.69 29.15
N PRO A 412 -11.87 4.50 30.13
CA PRO A 412 -12.36 5.87 30.30
C PRO A 412 -12.02 6.82 29.13
N LEU A 413 -11.16 6.40 28.21
CA LEU A 413 -10.69 7.19 27.08
C LEU A 413 -11.42 6.87 25.77
N LEU A 414 -12.23 5.81 25.74
CA LEU A 414 -12.85 5.27 24.53
C LEU A 414 -14.39 5.37 24.63
N PRO A 415 -14.99 6.55 24.38
CA PRO A 415 -16.42 6.81 24.61
C PRO A 415 -17.37 6.00 23.70
N TRP A 416 -16.82 5.29 22.71
CA TRP A 416 -17.58 4.47 21.76
C TRP A 416 -17.75 3.02 22.24
N VAL A 417 -17.11 2.63 23.35
CA VAL A 417 -17.17 1.29 23.91
C VAL A 417 -18.20 1.28 25.04
N ASP A 418 -19.15 0.33 24.99
CA ASP A 418 -20.18 0.18 26.03
C ASP A 418 -19.71 -0.71 27.19
N GLU A 419 -18.72 -1.56 26.93
CA GLU A 419 -18.12 -2.45 27.92
C GLU A 419 -16.70 -2.87 27.53
N VAL A 420 -15.80 -2.92 28.51
CA VAL A 420 -14.48 -3.53 28.34
C VAL A 420 -14.44 -4.88 29.04
N LEU A 421 -14.03 -5.92 28.30
CA LEU A 421 -13.80 -7.27 28.81
C LEU A 421 -12.29 -7.51 28.97
N PRO A 422 -11.71 -7.31 30.17
CA PRO A 422 -10.30 -7.56 30.41
C PRO A 422 -10.02 -9.07 30.45
N TRP A 423 -9.11 -9.53 29.59
CA TRP A 423 -8.66 -10.92 29.61
C TRP A 423 -7.21 -11.05 29.19
N ARG A 424 -6.41 -11.75 29.99
CA ARG A 424 -5.05 -12.17 29.60
C ARG A 424 -5.19 -13.43 28.77
N VAL A 425 -4.58 -13.55 27.59
CA VAL A 425 -4.75 -14.73 26.72
C VAL A 425 -3.45 -15.52 26.58
N LEU A 426 -3.56 -16.85 26.46
CA LEU A 426 -2.38 -17.73 26.40
C LEU A 426 -1.47 -17.45 25.21
N TRP A 427 -2.05 -17.23 24.02
CA TRP A 427 -1.27 -17.09 22.78
C TRP A 427 -0.46 -15.79 22.70
N GLN A 428 -0.75 -14.78 23.53
CA GLN A 428 0.06 -13.56 23.66
C GLN A 428 1.19 -13.71 24.68
N ASP A 429 1.04 -14.63 25.63
CA ASP A 429 1.94 -14.81 26.79
C ASP A 429 2.52 -16.23 26.86
N LEU A 430 2.83 -16.82 25.70
CA LEU A 430 3.46 -18.14 25.64
C LEU A 430 4.74 -18.16 26.48
N GLY A 431 4.80 -19.09 27.45
CA GLY A 431 5.91 -19.22 28.39
C GLY A 431 5.88 -18.26 29.60
N ARG A 432 4.90 -17.35 29.67
CA ARG A 432 4.67 -16.45 30.83
C ARG A 432 3.33 -16.68 31.53
N LEU A 433 2.51 -17.55 30.94
CA LEU A 433 1.19 -17.92 31.40
C LEU A 433 1.07 -19.43 31.20
N ASP A 434 0.82 -20.14 32.30
CA ASP A 434 0.68 -21.59 32.25
C ASP A 434 -0.63 -21.96 31.56
N PHE A 435 -0.59 -23.05 30.79
CA PHE A 435 -1.78 -23.61 30.17
C PHE A 435 -2.71 -24.18 31.24
N ASN A 436 -3.94 -23.66 31.29
CA ASN A 436 -4.98 -24.15 32.18
C ASN A 436 -6.29 -24.34 31.38
N PRO A 437 -6.71 -25.60 31.09
CA PRO A 437 -7.92 -25.88 30.34
C PRO A 437 -9.18 -25.24 30.90
N ASP A 438 -9.35 -25.20 32.22
CA ASP A 438 -10.56 -24.67 32.87
C ASP A 438 -10.70 -23.16 32.58
N ARG A 439 -9.59 -22.43 32.55
CA ARG A 439 -9.57 -21.01 32.22
C ARG A 439 -9.83 -20.73 30.74
N GLU A 440 -9.29 -21.56 29.85
CA GLU A 440 -9.57 -21.42 28.42
C GLU A 440 -11.05 -21.78 28.10
N TRP A 441 -11.63 -22.72 28.85
CA TRP A 441 -13.06 -23.04 28.79
C TRP A 441 -13.94 -21.92 29.37
N GLU A 442 -13.54 -21.33 30.50
CA GLU A 442 -14.20 -20.17 31.11
C GLU A 442 -14.29 -18.99 30.14
N LEU A 443 -13.25 -18.76 29.35
CA LEU A 443 -13.28 -17.74 28.29
C LEU A 443 -14.35 -18.05 27.24
N ILE A 444 -14.41 -19.28 26.76
CA ILE A 444 -15.39 -19.71 25.74
C ILE A 444 -16.81 -19.56 26.29
N GLU A 445 -17.07 -20.01 27.53
CA GLU A 445 -18.37 -19.88 28.17
C GLU A 445 -18.76 -18.41 28.38
N THR A 446 -17.82 -17.58 28.82
CA THR A 446 -18.03 -16.13 29.00
C THR A 446 -18.45 -15.45 27.70
N LEU A 447 -17.79 -15.78 26.58
CA LEU A 447 -18.14 -15.21 25.27
C LEU A 447 -19.46 -15.76 24.73
N SER A 448 -19.74 -17.05 24.94
CA SER A 448 -20.98 -17.71 24.51
C SER A 448 -22.22 -17.12 25.19
N GLN A 449 -22.16 -16.89 26.50
CA GLN A 449 -23.26 -16.32 27.28
C GLN A 449 -23.63 -14.88 26.85
N ARG A 450 -22.70 -14.16 26.21
CA ARG A 450 -22.90 -12.78 25.76
C ARG A 450 -23.62 -12.68 24.43
N GLN A 451 -23.77 -13.78 23.67
CA GLN A 451 -24.51 -13.81 22.41
C GLN A 451 -24.09 -12.69 21.44
N PHE A 452 -22.79 -12.63 21.10
CA PHE A 452 -22.29 -11.68 20.11
C PHE A 452 -22.75 -12.06 18.70
N ASP A 453 -23.17 -11.06 17.93
CA ASP A 453 -23.51 -11.22 16.51
C ASP A 453 -22.23 -11.29 15.64
N ALA A 454 -21.19 -10.56 16.05
CA ALA A 454 -19.93 -10.49 15.33
C ALA A 454 -18.72 -10.27 16.25
N ALA A 455 -17.57 -10.78 15.83
CA ALA A 455 -16.25 -10.48 16.37
C ALA A 455 -15.37 -9.81 15.31
N ILE A 456 -14.80 -8.66 15.63
CA ILE A 456 -13.79 -7.94 14.83
C ILE A 456 -12.44 -8.11 15.52
N ILE A 457 -11.56 -8.89 14.90
CA ILE A 457 -10.28 -9.31 15.48
C ILE A 457 -9.18 -8.42 14.90
N LEU A 458 -8.73 -7.45 15.70
CA LEU A 458 -7.70 -6.50 15.32
C LEU A 458 -6.33 -7.01 15.79
N THR A 459 -5.46 -7.39 14.87
CA THR A 459 -4.09 -7.85 15.17
C THR A 459 -3.04 -6.87 14.66
N SER A 460 -1.84 -6.91 15.24
CA SER A 460 -0.69 -6.25 14.63
C SER A 460 -0.17 -7.06 13.43
N PHE A 461 0.70 -6.47 12.61
CA PHE A 461 1.21 -7.08 11.38
C PHE A 461 1.93 -8.43 11.57
N SER A 462 2.38 -8.74 12.78
CA SER A 462 3.11 -9.97 13.12
C SER A 462 2.25 -11.01 13.85
N GLN A 463 0.99 -10.72 14.13
CA GLN A 463 0.11 -11.56 14.93
C GLN A 463 -0.93 -12.31 14.11
N SER A 464 -1.20 -13.54 14.54
CA SER A 464 -2.25 -14.38 13.96
C SER A 464 -3.62 -14.04 14.55
N PRO A 465 -4.66 -13.85 13.73
CA PRO A 465 -6.04 -13.72 14.21
C PRO A 465 -6.65 -15.08 14.59
N HIS A 466 -6.06 -16.19 14.17
CA HIS A 466 -6.70 -17.51 14.24
C HIS A 466 -6.92 -18.06 15.66
N PRO A 467 -6.04 -17.85 16.66
CA PRO A 467 -6.33 -18.23 18.04
C PRO A 467 -7.59 -17.54 18.59
N ALA A 468 -7.71 -16.22 18.36
CA ALA A 468 -8.89 -15.46 18.74
C ALA A 468 -10.14 -15.92 17.96
N GLY A 469 -9.97 -16.16 16.65
CA GLY A 469 -11.04 -16.68 15.79
C GLY A 469 -11.54 -18.05 16.23
N LEU A 470 -10.65 -18.94 16.68
CA LEU A 470 -11.01 -20.27 17.18
C LEU A 470 -11.85 -20.17 18.45
N ILE A 471 -11.42 -19.36 19.41
CA ILE A 471 -12.18 -19.11 20.63
C ILE A 471 -13.56 -18.52 20.31
N CYS A 472 -13.64 -17.56 19.38
CA CYS A 472 -14.91 -16.99 18.94
C CYS A 472 -15.80 -18.04 18.24
N ALA A 473 -15.22 -18.94 17.46
CA ALA A 473 -15.96 -20.02 16.79
C ALA A 473 -16.51 -21.03 17.82
N LEU A 474 -15.71 -21.43 18.81
CA LEU A 474 -16.14 -22.31 19.90
C LEU A 474 -17.21 -21.66 20.79
N ALA A 475 -17.15 -20.34 20.96
CA ALA A 475 -18.17 -19.56 21.64
C ALA A 475 -19.46 -19.35 20.82
N GLY A 476 -19.51 -19.82 19.57
CA GLY A 476 -20.69 -19.72 18.71
C GLY A 476 -20.93 -18.34 18.08
N ILE A 477 -19.92 -17.46 18.04
CA ILE A 477 -20.05 -16.12 17.43
C ILE A 477 -20.11 -16.28 15.90
N PRO A 478 -21.21 -15.94 15.23
CA PRO A 478 -21.46 -16.36 13.85
C PRO A 478 -20.61 -15.61 12.83
N LEU A 479 -20.31 -14.33 13.07
CA LEU A 479 -19.45 -13.52 12.20
C LEU A 479 -18.12 -13.24 12.90
N ARG A 480 -17.02 -13.51 12.21
CA ARG A 480 -15.65 -13.39 12.70
C ARG A 480 -14.80 -12.79 11.59
N LEU A 481 -14.41 -11.53 11.76
CA LEU A 481 -13.67 -10.71 10.80
C LEU A 481 -12.23 -10.55 11.28
N GLY A 482 -11.26 -10.82 10.40
CA GLY A 482 -9.84 -10.66 10.70
C GLY A 482 -8.97 -10.55 9.47
N GLU A 483 -7.77 -10.00 9.63
CA GLU A 483 -6.72 -10.01 8.60
C GLU A 483 -5.72 -11.12 8.93
N SER A 484 -5.45 -12.01 7.97
CA SER A 484 -4.51 -13.11 8.17
C SER A 484 -3.47 -13.18 7.06
N LYS A 485 -2.21 -13.47 7.44
CA LYS A 485 -1.13 -13.87 6.53
C LYS A 485 -1.12 -15.38 6.28
N GLU A 486 -1.88 -16.12 7.07
CA GLU A 486 -1.93 -17.57 7.05
C GLU A 486 -3.06 -18.07 6.13
N GLN A 487 -3.04 -19.35 5.80
CA GLN A 487 -4.13 -19.99 5.06
C GLN A 487 -5.41 -19.97 5.90
N ASP A 488 -6.57 -20.05 5.23
CA ASP A 488 -7.84 -20.12 5.95
C ASP A 488 -7.94 -21.41 6.77
N LEU A 489 -7.97 -21.25 8.09
CA LEU A 489 -8.14 -22.35 9.05
C LEU A 489 -9.61 -22.59 9.43
N GLY A 490 -10.56 -21.91 8.77
CA GLY A 490 -11.99 -21.97 9.08
C GLY A 490 -12.39 -21.25 10.37
N THR A 491 -11.44 -20.65 11.09
CA THR A 491 -11.68 -19.93 12.34
C THR A 491 -12.20 -18.51 12.11
N LEU A 492 -12.03 -17.95 10.90
CA LEU A 492 -12.60 -16.68 10.48
C LEU A 492 -13.73 -16.95 9.48
N THR A 493 -14.78 -16.13 9.52
CA THR A 493 -15.83 -16.17 8.47
C THR A 493 -15.59 -15.15 7.37
N HIS A 494 -14.86 -14.09 7.70
CA HIS A 494 -14.51 -12.99 6.82
C HIS A 494 -13.03 -12.72 7.03
N ALA A 495 -12.18 -13.34 6.22
CA ALA A 495 -10.76 -13.09 6.22
C ALA A 495 -10.42 -12.12 5.10
N ILE A 496 -9.62 -11.08 5.39
CA ILE A 496 -9.06 -10.22 4.35
C ILE A 496 -7.60 -10.56 4.09
N SER A 497 -7.16 -10.36 2.85
CA SER A 497 -5.76 -10.53 2.46
C SER A 497 -4.86 -9.57 3.21
N PRO A 498 -3.64 -10.01 3.59
CA PRO A 498 -2.76 -9.22 4.44
C PRO A 498 -2.30 -7.93 3.74
N ALA A 499 -2.27 -6.82 4.47
CA ALA A 499 -1.68 -5.57 3.99
C ALA A 499 -0.14 -5.56 4.16
N PRO A 500 0.60 -4.75 3.37
CA PRO A 500 2.05 -4.59 3.50
C PRO A 500 2.48 -4.32 4.95
N ASP A 501 3.62 -4.88 5.37
CA ASP A 501 4.06 -4.83 6.76
C ASP A 501 4.30 -3.40 7.26
N ASP A 502 4.71 -2.49 6.38
CA ASP A 502 4.95 -1.07 6.70
C ASP A 502 3.68 -0.20 6.73
N LEU A 503 2.49 -0.77 6.48
CA LEU A 503 1.22 -0.06 6.62
C LEU A 503 1.03 0.39 8.08
N HIS A 504 0.64 1.66 8.24
CA HIS A 504 0.33 2.25 9.53
C HIS A 504 -0.73 1.45 10.30
N GLN A 505 -0.53 1.22 11.60
CA GLN A 505 -1.41 0.32 12.38
C GLN A 505 -2.88 0.77 12.38
N VAL A 506 -3.14 2.08 12.48
CA VAL A 506 -4.51 2.63 12.37
C VAL A 506 -5.15 2.30 11.01
N GLU A 507 -4.38 2.40 9.92
CA GLU A 507 -4.87 2.12 8.57
C GLU A 507 -5.15 0.63 8.38
N ARG A 508 -4.33 -0.24 8.99
CA ARG A 508 -4.59 -1.69 9.02
C ARG A 508 -5.90 -2.00 9.73
N ASN A 509 -6.15 -1.37 10.88
CA ASN A 509 -7.40 -1.54 11.63
C ASN A 509 -8.62 -1.03 10.84
N LEU A 510 -8.52 0.17 10.23
CA LEU A 510 -9.61 0.77 9.46
C LEU A 510 -9.95 -0.03 8.20
N ARG A 511 -8.94 -0.48 7.45
CA ARG A 511 -9.12 -1.31 6.26
C ARG A 511 -9.94 -2.56 6.56
N LEU A 512 -9.76 -3.15 7.74
CA LEU A 512 -10.51 -4.33 8.15
C LEU A 512 -12.01 -4.07 8.15
N ILE A 513 -12.47 -2.99 8.79
CA ILE A 513 -13.91 -2.67 8.83
C ILE A 513 -14.42 -2.10 7.50
N GLU A 514 -13.58 -1.38 6.75
CA GLU A 514 -13.93 -0.87 5.41
C GLU A 514 -14.23 -2.03 4.45
N SER A 515 -13.54 -3.18 4.61
CA SER A 515 -13.75 -4.36 3.77
C SER A 515 -15.16 -4.96 3.83
N VAL A 516 -15.90 -4.69 4.91
CA VAL A 516 -17.30 -5.14 5.10
C VAL A 516 -18.30 -3.98 4.98
N GLY A 517 -17.84 -2.82 4.50
CA GLY A 517 -18.67 -1.68 4.12
C GLY A 517 -18.94 -0.65 5.23
N PHE A 518 -18.23 -0.70 6.37
CA PHE A 518 -18.26 0.40 7.34
C PHE A 518 -17.65 1.66 6.72
N LYS A 519 -18.35 2.79 6.85
CA LYS A 519 -17.83 4.08 6.38
C LYS A 519 -16.92 4.68 7.44
N VAL A 520 -15.75 5.15 7.02
CA VAL A 520 -14.80 5.86 7.89
C VAL A 520 -14.81 7.33 7.52
N SER A 521 -15.38 8.15 8.40
CA SER A 521 -15.48 9.61 8.21
C SER A 521 -14.19 10.33 8.61
N ASP A 522 -13.57 9.89 9.70
CA ASP A 522 -12.35 10.43 10.27
C ASP A 522 -11.38 9.30 10.64
N ARG A 523 -10.15 9.41 10.14
CA ARG A 523 -9.07 8.42 10.33
C ARG A 523 -8.13 8.81 11.49
N GLY A 524 -8.27 10.00 12.07
CA GLY A 524 -7.46 10.50 13.18
C GLY A 524 -7.72 9.77 14.48
N LEU A 525 -6.68 9.59 15.30
CA LEU A 525 -6.85 9.10 16.67
C LEU A 525 -7.74 10.05 17.45
N ALA A 526 -8.59 9.50 18.30
CA ALA A 526 -9.45 10.30 19.15
C ALA A 526 -9.62 9.62 20.51
N LEU A 527 -9.47 10.40 21.57
CA LEU A 527 -9.63 9.95 22.94
C LEU A 527 -10.57 10.91 23.66
N HIS A 528 -11.41 10.40 24.56
CA HIS A 528 -12.05 11.23 25.56
C HIS A 528 -10.98 11.72 26.53
N ILE A 529 -10.92 13.04 26.73
CA ILE A 529 -10.02 13.68 27.69
C ILE A 529 -10.79 13.83 29.01
N PRO A 530 -10.46 13.06 30.06
CA PRO A 530 -11.19 13.12 31.31
C PRO A 530 -10.90 14.44 32.03
N VAL A 531 -11.92 15.00 32.70
CA VAL A 531 -11.77 16.21 33.51
C VAL A 531 -11.15 15.85 34.87
N VAL A 532 -9.85 15.57 34.86
CA VAL A 532 -9.02 15.26 36.03
C VAL A 532 -7.71 16.02 35.91
N SER A 533 -7.15 16.49 37.00
CA SER A 533 -5.81 17.08 37.00
C SER A 533 -5.00 16.54 38.16
N PRO A 534 -3.83 15.92 37.91
CA PRO A 534 -2.93 15.49 38.97
C PRO A 534 -2.11 16.66 39.54
N LEU A 535 -2.11 17.82 38.89
CA LEU A 535 -1.44 19.04 39.37
C LEU A 535 -2.27 19.69 40.48
N ARG A 536 -1.63 20.07 41.59
CA ARG A 536 -2.31 20.65 42.76
C ARG A 536 -1.88 22.10 42.97
N GLY A 537 -2.74 23.07 42.60
CA GLY A 537 -2.54 24.49 42.93
C GLY A 537 -1.78 25.32 41.88
N THR A 538 -0.81 26.14 42.30
CA THR A 538 -0.07 27.14 41.47
C THR A 538 0.77 26.55 40.32
N GLU A 539 0.66 25.25 40.07
CA GLU A 539 1.31 24.49 39.00
C GLU A 539 0.64 24.68 37.63
N SER A 540 -0.36 25.57 37.50
CA SER A 540 -1.09 25.87 36.25
C SER A 540 -0.31 26.72 35.22
N LEU A 541 1.01 26.78 35.33
CA LEU A 541 1.88 27.48 34.39
C LEU A 541 2.06 26.61 33.13
N PRO A 542 2.41 27.19 31.96
CA PRO A 542 2.75 26.38 30.81
C PRO A 542 3.85 25.37 31.17
N TYR A 543 3.65 24.12 30.80
CA TYR A 543 4.57 23.03 31.10
C TYR A 543 4.82 22.18 29.86
N LEU A 544 5.95 21.48 29.87
CA LEU A 544 6.20 20.34 28.99
C LEU A 544 6.09 19.04 29.79
N VAL A 545 5.60 17.99 29.15
CA VAL A 545 5.56 16.64 29.73
C VAL A 545 6.79 15.88 29.26
N LEU A 546 7.56 15.35 30.21
CA LEU A 546 8.64 14.41 29.97
C LEU A 546 8.19 13.01 30.38
N ASN A 547 8.12 12.10 29.41
CA ASN A 547 7.85 10.68 29.63
C ASN A 547 9.03 9.86 29.07
N PRO A 548 10.10 9.67 29.86
CA PRO A 548 11.40 9.31 29.32
C PRO A 548 11.63 7.80 29.18
N TRP A 549 10.67 6.97 29.55
CA TRP A 549 10.85 5.53 29.57
C TRP A 549 9.70 4.72 28.99
N THR A 550 10.05 3.52 28.54
CA THR A 550 9.17 2.48 28.03
C THR A 550 9.53 1.14 28.66
N SER A 551 8.69 0.13 28.47
CA SER A 551 8.99 -1.25 28.87
C SER A 551 10.14 -1.86 28.06
N CYS A 552 10.30 -1.47 26.79
CA CYS A 552 11.34 -1.97 25.90
C CYS A 552 12.64 -1.18 26.11
N GLN A 553 13.71 -1.84 26.57
CA GLN A 553 14.98 -1.18 26.87
C GLN A 553 15.58 -0.52 25.62
N SER A 554 15.49 -1.16 24.45
CA SER A 554 15.99 -0.61 23.19
C SER A 554 15.32 0.70 22.76
N ARG A 555 14.16 1.04 23.35
CA ARG A 555 13.43 2.28 23.05
C ARG A 555 13.76 3.43 24.01
N ASN A 556 14.53 3.18 25.07
CA ASN A 556 14.78 4.20 26.09
C ASN A 556 15.98 5.06 25.70
N TYR A 557 15.74 6.31 25.31
CA TYR A 557 16.80 7.30 25.16
C TYR A 557 17.56 7.52 26.48
N PHE A 558 18.82 7.97 26.37
CA PHE A 558 19.71 8.23 27.49
C PHE A 558 19.08 9.24 28.47
N SER A 559 18.82 8.81 29.71
CA SER A 559 18.02 9.60 30.67
C SER A 559 18.71 10.89 31.10
N ASP A 560 20.04 10.89 31.21
CA ASP A 560 20.86 12.08 31.46
C ASP A 560 20.71 13.11 30.34
N ARG A 561 20.77 12.68 29.08
CA ARG A 561 20.58 13.55 27.92
C ARG A 561 19.15 14.06 27.83
N PHE A 562 18.17 13.23 28.17
CA PHE A 562 16.77 13.63 28.19
C PHE A 562 16.53 14.73 29.23
N ALA A 563 17.12 14.58 30.42
CA ALA A 563 17.07 15.56 31.49
C ALA A 563 17.73 16.89 31.08
N GLN A 564 18.89 16.83 30.42
CA GLN A 564 19.59 18.02 29.90
C GLN A 564 18.75 18.76 28.87
N ALA A 565 18.15 18.06 27.90
CA ALA A 565 17.30 18.69 26.89
C ALA A 565 16.05 19.34 27.50
N ALA A 566 15.35 18.62 28.39
CA ALA A 566 14.18 19.16 29.08
C ALA A 566 14.51 20.35 29.97
N ARG A 567 15.66 20.33 30.66
CA ARG A 567 16.15 21.47 31.43
C ARG A 567 16.43 22.68 30.55
N GLN A 568 17.17 22.51 29.45
CA GLN A 568 17.48 23.61 28.53
C GLN A 568 16.21 24.22 27.94
N LEU A 569 15.24 23.39 27.55
CA LEU A 569 13.93 23.86 27.09
C LEU A 569 13.19 24.65 28.16
N SER A 570 13.18 24.17 29.40
CA SER A 570 12.59 24.89 30.54
C SER A 570 13.30 26.22 30.82
N GLU A 571 14.63 26.28 30.71
CA GLU A 571 15.40 27.52 30.86
C GLU A 571 15.09 28.56 29.77
N ILE A 572 14.88 28.12 28.52
CA ILE A 572 14.57 29.00 27.38
C ILE A 572 13.12 29.48 27.42
N THR A 573 12.18 28.59 27.73
CA THR A 573 10.72 28.85 27.65
C THR A 573 10.12 29.37 28.95
N GLY A 574 10.78 29.14 30.09
CA GLY A 574 10.24 29.39 31.42
C GLY A 574 9.21 28.36 31.87
N TRP A 575 9.02 27.26 31.13
CA TRP A 575 8.01 26.24 31.44
C TRP A 575 8.48 25.25 32.50
N SER A 576 7.56 24.75 33.32
CA SER A 576 7.84 23.63 34.22
C SER A 576 7.99 22.32 33.43
N VAL A 577 8.72 21.36 34.00
CA VAL A 577 8.89 20.02 33.42
C VAL A 577 8.11 19.02 34.26
N VAL A 578 6.97 18.55 33.74
CA VAL A 578 6.18 17.50 34.40
C VAL A 578 6.77 16.15 34.01
N VAL A 579 7.39 15.46 34.97
CA VAL A 579 8.01 14.15 34.75
C VAL A 579 7.03 13.05 35.11
N THR A 580 6.73 12.19 34.15
CA THR A 580 5.79 11.07 34.31
C THR A 580 6.50 9.73 34.10
N GLY A 581 5.97 8.70 34.72
CA GLY A 581 6.50 7.34 34.68
C GLY A 581 5.71 6.44 35.63
N VAL A 582 6.06 5.17 35.69
CA VAL A 582 5.48 4.22 36.64
C VAL A 582 6.35 4.09 37.89
N GLU A 583 5.82 3.52 38.97
CA GLU A 583 6.54 3.47 40.26
C GLU A 583 7.90 2.75 40.16
N LYS A 584 8.02 1.71 39.34
CA LYS A 584 9.29 1.01 39.09
C LYS A 584 10.38 1.88 38.44
N ASP A 585 10.02 3.06 37.92
CA ASP A 585 10.96 4.00 37.30
C ASP A 585 11.61 4.94 38.32
N ARG A 586 11.10 4.97 39.57
CA ARG A 586 11.51 5.93 40.58
C ARG A 586 13.00 5.84 40.93
N GLU A 587 13.56 4.63 41.00
CA GLU A 587 14.99 4.43 41.28
C GLU A 587 15.87 5.05 40.18
N ARG A 588 15.56 4.76 38.91
CA ARG A 588 16.30 5.30 37.75
C ARG A 588 16.05 6.78 37.46
N ALA A 589 15.05 7.39 38.10
CA ALA A 589 14.71 8.79 37.92
C ALA A 589 15.58 9.75 38.74
N THR A 590 16.33 9.25 39.74
CA THR A 590 17.07 10.07 40.71
C THR A 590 17.96 11.12 40.04
N ASP A 591 18.85 10.70 39.14
CA ASP A 591 19.79 11.60 38.46
C ASP A 591 19.09 12.56 37.48
N LEU A 592 18.00 12.11 36.86
CA LEU A 592 17.16 12.93 35.98
C LEU A 592 16.49 14.05 36.76
N LEU A 593 15.91 13.75 37.92
CA LEU A 593 15.27 14.73 38.80
C LEU A 593 16.28 15.70 39.41
N VAL A 594 17.47 15.22 39.81
CA VAL A 594 18.57 16.08 40.26
C VAL A 594 19.00 17.05 39.17
N THR A 595 19.11 16.59 37.92
CA THR A 595 19.47 17.42 36.77
C THR A 595 18.44 18.51 36.51
N LEU A 596 17.14 18.19 36.59
CA LEU A 596 16.05 19.15 36.40
C LEU A 596 15.91 20.14 37.58
N GLY A 597 16.23 19.69 38.80
CA GLY A 597 16.16 20.50 40.02
C GLY A 597 14.76 21.05 40.28
N ALA A 598 14.68 22.33 40.69
CA ALA A 598 13.42 22.99 41.03
C ALA A 598 12.43 23.17 39.85
N ARG A 599 12.83 22.81 38.62
CA ARG A 599 11.96 22.87 37.43
C ARG A 599 11.08 21.63 37.28
N ALA A 600 11.45 20.52 37.92
CA ALA A 600 10.71 19.27 37.83
C ALA A 600 9.48 19.26 38.73
N ILE A 601 8.36 18.82 38.15
CA ILE A 601 7.18 18.37 38.89
C ILE A 601 7.18 16.84 38.80
N ASP A 602 7.50 16.18 39.93
CA ASP A 602 7.63 14.72 40.02
C ASP A 602 6.27 14.03 40.19
N LEU A 603 5.76 13.50 39.08
CA LEU A 603 4.54 12.70 39.00
C LEU A 603 4.80 11.21 38.71
N ILE A 604 6.03 10.73 38.86
CA ILE A 604 6.36 9.33 38.61
C ILE A 604 5.59 8.42 39.58
N GLY A 605 4.86 7.42 39.10
CA GLY A 605 4.05 6.54 39.94
C GLY A 605 2.83 7.20 40.60
N LYS A 606 2.57 8.48 40.32
CA LYS A 606 1.49 9.28 40.93
C LYS A 606 0.38 9.65 39.94
N THR A 607 0.43 9.12 38.72
CA THR A 607 -0.55 9.38 37.66
C THR A 607 -1.18 8.09 37.16
N SER A 608 -2.49 8.10 37.05
CA SER A 608 -3.27 7.15 36.26
C SER A 608 -3.15 7.45 34.77
N LEU A 609 -3.60 6.53 33.92
CA LEU A 609 -3.63 6.75 32.47
C LEU A 609 -4.55 7.91 32.07
N SER A 610 -5.68 8.08 32.76
CA SER A 610 -6.60 9.20 32.56
C SER A 610 -5.97 10.55 32.88
N GLU A 611 -5.25 10.61 34.02
CA GLU A 611 -4.50 11.82 34.40
C GLU A 611 -3.34 12.10 33.44
N LEU A 612 -2.67 11.07 32.91
CA LEU A 612 -1.64 11.25 31.88
C LEU A 612 -2.21 11.84 30.59
N VAL A 613 -3.38 11.39 30.14
CA VAL A 613 -4.04 11.95 28.95
C VAL A 613 -4.44 13.41 29.17
N ALA A 614 -5.02 13.72 30.34
CA ALA A 614 -5.36 15.10 30.70
C ALA A 614 -4.13 16.01 30.75
N LEU A 615 -3.03 15.55 31.35
CA LEU A 615 -1.75 16.26 31.36
C LEU A 615 -1.21 16.52 29.95
N ILE A 616 -1.25 15.52 29.08
CA ILE A 616 -0.73 15.66 27.71
C ILE A 616 -1.60 16.63 26.90
N ALA A 617 -2.92 16.60 27.07
CA ALA A 617 -3.84 17.50 26.38
C ALA A 617 -3.60 19.00 26.70
N GLU A 618 -3.15 19.30 27.91
CA GLU A 618 -2.87 20.68 28.35
C GLU A 618 -1.40 21.10 28.19
N ALA A 619 -0.50 20.14 27.96
CA ALA A 619 0.92 20.41 27.80
C ALA A 619 1.21 21.27 26.56
N LYS A 620 2.28 22.07 26.63
CA LYS A 620 2.78 22.83 25.47
C LYS A 620 3.70 22.01 24.58
N LEU A 621 4.29 20.97 25.13
CA LEU A 621 5.20 20.07 24.42
C LEU A 621 5.26 18.73 25.15
N VAL A 622 5.32 17.63 24.41
CA VAL A 622 5.64 16.30 24.92
C VAL A 622 7.04 15.89 24.45
N LEU A 623 7.87 15.46 25.40
CA LEU A 623 9.15 14.82 25.16
C LEU A 623 9.05 13.35 25.55
N THR A 624 9.16 12.44 24.58
CA THR A 624 9.00 11.00 24.84
C THR A 624 9.78 10.12 23.86
N ASN A 625 9.73 8.80 24.05
CA ASN A 625 10.23 7.80 23.09
C ASN A 625 9.08 7.26 22.22
N ASN A 626 9.33 6.26 21.37
CA ASN A 626 8.27 5.51 20.68
C ASN A 626 7.47 4.61 21.66
N THR A 627 6.51 5.23 22.37
CA THR A 627 5.63 4.64 23.38
C THR A 627 4.19 5.16 23.27
N SER A 628 3.26 4.65 24.08
CA SER A 628 1.85 5.08 24.10
C SER A 628 1.66 6.61 24.21
N THR A 629 2.53 7.30 24.95
CA THR A 629 2.57 8.77 25.09
C THR A 629 2.60 9.51 23.75
N MET A 630 3.30 8.97 22.75
CA MET A 630 3.33 9.52 21.39
C MET A 630 1.94 9.48 20.74
N HIS A 631 1.19 8.39 20.91
CA HIS A 631 -0.16 8.25 20.37
C HIS A 631 -1.17 9.10 21.12
N ILE A 632 -0.99 9.30 22.43
CA ILE A 632 -1.81 10.23 23.21
C ILE A 632 -1.60 11.66 22.67
N ALA A 633 -0.35 12.08 22.45
CA ALA A 633 -0.05 13.40 21.89
C ALA A 633 -0.67 13.60 20.49
N ASP A 634 -0.62 12.58 19.63
CA ASP A 634 -1.29 12.61 18.31
C ASP A 634 -2.81 12.77 18.44
N ALA A 635 -3.42 12.05 19.39
CA ALA A 635 -4.86 12.09 19.63
C ALA A 635 -5.35 13.42 20.25
N THR A 636 -4.51 14.08 21.06
CA THR A 636 -4.84 15.37 21.69
C THR A 636 -4.37 16.58 20.87
N GLY A 637 -3.65 16.35 19.76
CA GLY A 637 -3.07 17.41 18.94
C GLY A 637 -1.89 18.14 19.62
N THR A 638 -1.30 17.53 20.65
CA THR A 638 -0.23 18.16 21.43
C THR A 638 1.11 18.06 20.70
N PRO A 639 1.86 19.17 20.53
CA PRO A 639 3.18 19.13 19.92
C PRO A 639 4.12 18.14 20.62
N SER A 640 4.86 17.33 19.85
CA SER A 640 5.72 16.29 20.43
C SER A 640 7.08 16.16 19.73
N VAL A 641 8.16 16.06 20.51
CA VAL A 641 9.46 15.57 20.03
C VAL A 641 9.68 14.16 20.56
N ILE A 642 9.89 13.22 19.64
CA ILE A 642 9.95 11.79 19.94
C ILE A 642 11.30 11.23 19.54
N LEU A 643 11.97 10.61 20.50
CA LEU A 643 13.18 9.84 20.29
C LEU A 643 12.77 8.46 19.78
N PHE A 644 12.80 8.28 18.46
CA PHE A 644 12.19 7.13 17.80
C PHE A 644 13.24 6.04 17.56
N ALA A 645 13.25 5.01 18.40
CA ALA A 645 14.23 3.94 18.28
C ALA A 645 14.03 3.12 17.01
N GLY A 646 15.12 2.50 16.56
CA GLY A 646 15.11 1.63 15.39
C GLY A 646 14.41 0.28 15.59
N THR A 647 13.60 0.11 16.64
CA THR A 647 12.91 -1.14 16.97
C THR A 647 11.80 -1.48 15.97
N GLU A 648 11.12 -0.45 15.44
CA GLU A 648 10.05 -0.60 14.44
C GLU A 648 10.32 0.26 13.20
N LEU A 649 9.50 0.06 12.16
CA LEU A 649 9.47 0.96 11.02
C LEU A 649 8.68 2.22 11.39
N GLU A 650 9.23 3.40 11.06
CA GLU A 650 8.60 4.68 11.35
C GLU A 650 7.17 4.76 10.77
N ARG A 651 6.99 4.29 9.53
CA ARG A 651 5.70 4.31 8.82
C ARG A 651 4.59 3.55 9.54
N GLN A 652 4.93 2.54 10.35
CA GLN A 652 3.95 1.73 11.05
C GLN A 652 3.29 2.49 12.22
N TRP A 653 3.99 3.45 12.83
CA TRP A 653 3.61 4.01 14.14
C TRP A 653 3.68 5.54 14.25
N LYS A 654 4.25 6.24 13.26
CA LYS A 654 4.44 7.69 13.37
C LYS A 654 3.11 8.44 13.59
N PRO A 655 3.10 9.50 14.43
CA PRO A 655 1.98 10.43 14.49
C PRO A 655 1.61 10.97 13.11
N ARG A 656 0.33 11.24 12.89
CA ARG A 656 -0.18 11.64 11.56
C ARG A 656 -0.84 13.01 11.55
N TYR A 657 -1.30 13.51 12.70
CA TYR A 657 -2.14 14.70 12.80
C TYR A 657 -1.57 15.76 13.75
N SER A 658 -0.86 15.37 14.81
CA SER A 658 -0.20 16.35 15.68
C SER A 658 1.08 16.93 15.06
N PRO A 659 1.44 18.18 15.39
CA PRO A 659 2.78 18.72 15.11
C PRO A 659 3.85 17.85 15.80
N THR A 660 4.71 17.20 15.01
CA THR A 660 5.65 16.22 15.55
C THR A 660 7.04 16.34 14.92
N ARG A 661 8.07 16.09 15.74
CA ARG A 661 9.44 15.78 15.28
C ARG A 661 9.86 14.40 15.75
N LEU A 662 10.16 13.52 14.79
CA LEU A 662 10.78 12.22 15.06
C LEU A 662 12.29 12.33 14.91
N LEU A 663 13.03 12.00 15.96
CA LEU A 663 14.49 12.06 15.98
C LEU A 663 15.07 10.66 16.09
N ARG A 664 15.90 10.31 15.09
CA ARG A 664 16.64 9.06 15.04
C ARG A 664 17.87 9.19 14.14
N ARG A 665 18.89 8.36 14.39
CA ARG A 665 20.00 8.15 13.45
C ARG A 665 19.72 6.94 12.56
N PRO A 666 19.99 7.03 11.24
CA PRO A 666 20.00 5.85 10.38
C PRO A 666 21.01 4.83 10.89
N THR A 667 20.59 3.56 10.98
CA THR A 667 21.41 2.43 11.44
C THR A 667 21.01 1.19 10.65
N VAL A 668 21.97 0.28 10.44
CA VAL A 668 21.78 -0.94 9.64
C VAL A 668 20.88 -1.97 10.30
N CYS A 669 20.72 -1.92 11.63
CA CYS A 669 19.92 -2.87 12.39
C CYS A 669 18.41 -2.56 12.34
N ASN A 670 17.97 -1.45 11.75
CA ASN A 670 16.56 -1.06 11.71
C ASN A 670 15.78 -1.76 10.58
N PRO A 671 14.57 -2.32 10.84
CA PRO A 671 13.94 -2.51 12.15
C PRO A 671 14.52 -3.72 12.89
N CYS A 672 14.89 -3.57 14.18
CA CYS A 672 15.55 -4.65 14.92
C CYS A 672 14.58 -5.51 15.74
N TYR A 673 13.40 -4.99 16.10
CA TYR A 673 12.42 -5.61 17.00
C TYR A 673 12.98 -6.12 18.36
N ALA A 674 14.19 -5.68 18.73
CA ALA A 674 14.90 -6.18 19.90
C ALA A 674 14.41 -5.49 21.17
N PHE A 675 14.12 -6.27 22.22
CA PHE A 675 13.74 -5.71 23.53
C PHE A 675 14.92 -5.07 24.28
N HIS A 676 16.10 -5.68 24.15
CA HIS A 676 17.38 -5.15 24.65
C HIS A 676 18.32 -4.87 23.47
N CYS A 677 18.99 -3.72 23.49
CA CYS A 677 19.81 -3.28 22.37
C CYS A 677 21.22 -3.89 22.45
N PRO A 678 21.68 -4.62 21.41
CA PRO A 678 23.05 -5.13 21.36
C PRO A 678 24.06 -4.12 20.78
N HIS A 679 23.62 -2.91 20.43
CA HIS A 679 24.40 -1.89 19.71
C HIS A 679 24.37 -0.53 20.43
N GLU A 680 24.35 -0.55 21.78
CA GLU A 680 24.51 0.66 22.62
C GLU A 680 23.62 1.85 22.24
N LEU A 681 22.42 1.57 21.73
CA LEU A 681 21.44 2.58 21.31
C LEU A 681 21.98 3.58 20.27
N GLU A 682 22.85 3.16 19.35
CA GLU A 682 23.41 4.01 18.27
C GLU A 682 22.32 4.82 17.52
N CYS A 683 21.17 4.20 17.25
CA CYS A 683 20.03 4.84 16.58
C CYS A 683 19.42 6.00 17.38
N LEU A 684 19.60 6.01 18.70
CA LEU A 684 19.17 7.06 19.62
C LEU A 684 20.33 7.93 20.10
N ASN A 685 21.53 7.81 19.52
CA ASN A 685 22.68 8.66 19.87
C ASN A 685 22.53 10.08 19.31
N ILE A 686 21.50 10.78 19.78
CA ILE A 686 21.13 12.16 19.50
C ILE A 686 21.64 13.02 20.67
N THR A 687 22.08 14.25 20.40
CA THR A 687 22.54 15.17 21.44
C THR A 687 21.37 15.95 22.06
N PRO A 688 21.46 16.37 23.34
CA PRO A 688 20.44 17.23 23.94
C PRO A 688 20.14 18.49 23.12
N GLU A 689 21.16 19.11 22.53
CA GLU A 689 21.03 20.32 21.74
C GLU A 689 20.20 20.09 20.47
N ALA A 690 20.34 18.92 19.84
CA ALA A 690 19.52 18.56 18.68
C ALA A 690 18.05 18.35 19.07
N VAL A 691 17.77 17.80 20.26
CA VAL A 691 16.41 17.67 20.79
C VAL A 691 15.81 19.06 21.07
N VAL A 692 16.59 19.95 21.70
CA VAL A 692 16.17 21.33 22.00
C VAL A 692 15.89 22.10 20.70
N ALA A 693 16.79 22.02 19.71
CA ALA A 693 16.62 22.68 18.42
C ALA A 693 15.34 22.22 17.71
N ALA A 694 15.12 20.89 17.63
CA ALA A 694 13.92 20.34 17.01
C ALA A 694 12.63 20.79 17.74
N ALA A 695 12.64 20.86 19.07
CA ALA A 695 11.52 21.34 19.86
C ALA A 695 11.25 22.84 19.61
N LEU A 696 12.28 23.69 19.62
CA LEU A 696 12.12 25.13 19.39
C LEU A 696 11.71 25.46 17.95
N GLU A 697 12.13 24.66 16.97
CA GLU A 697 11.64 24.76 15.59
C GLU A 697 10.17 24.38 15.51
N LEU A 698 9.78 23.26 16.13
CA LEU A 698 8.39 22.79 16.16
C LEU A 698 7.45 23.81 16.81
N LEU A 699 7.89 24.47 17.89
CA LEU A 699 7.07 25.47 18.60
C LEU A 699 6.90 26.81 17.86
N LYS A 700 7.59 27.00 16.71
CA LYS A 700 7.44 28.19 15.86
C LYS A 700 6.47 27.99 14.69
N GLU A 701 6.12 26.74 14.39
CA GLU A 701 5.11 26.37 13.39
C GLU A 701 3.70 26.60 13.95
#